data_AF-A0A6P6B8F4-F1
#
_entry.id   AF-A0A6P6B8F4-F1
#
_cell.length_a   1.000
_cell.length_b   1.000
_cell.length_c   1.000
_cell.angle_alpha   90.00
_cell.angle_beta   90.00
_cell.angle_gamma   90.00
#
_symmetry.space_group_name_H-M   'P 1'
#
loop_
_entity.id
_entity.type
_entity.pdbx_description
1 polymer ?
#
loop_
_entity_poly.entity_id
_entity_poly.type
_entity_poly.pdbx_seq_one_letter_code
_entity_poly.pdbx_strand_id
1 'polypeptide(L)'
;MPPKWSLGYHQCRWSYDSEERVLEIARKFREKGIPCDVIWMDIDYMDGFRCFTFDKERFPDPKSLVKDLHHIGFKAIWMLDPGIKYEEGYFVCDSGSKHDAWIQKADGTCFVGNVWPGPCVFPDFTQSKVHAWWANLVKDFISNGVDGIWNDMNEPAILKAVTKTMPKSNVHRGDNELGGCQSHAHYHNVYGMLMARSTYEGMELADKNKRPFVLTRAGFIGSQRYAATWTGDNVSNWGHLHMSIPMILQLGLSGQPVAGPDIGGFAGNATPKLFGRWMGFGAMFPFCRGHSETGTINHEPWSFGEECEEVCRLALKRRYRLIPHIYTLFYMAHTRGTAVAAPAFFADPKDPNLRTLENCFLLGPLLVYASTMPDLGSDKLQLVLPKGIWLSFDFDDSHPDLPALYLQGGYIIPLGPPLQHVGESNPSDDLTLIVALDEHEKAKGILFEDDGDGYGFTKGEYLLTHYIAELESSVVTVRISETEGLWKRPNRRLHVQLLIGDGAMLHMWGIDGEVLQIEMPSEIEVSKLVSSSKEHRRLHLESIKLIPNVEDVSGHKGGELSGTPIVLQSGDWSLKIVPWIGGRIISMVHLPSGRQWLHSRFEINGYEEYSGTEYRSAGCLEEYNVIQRDLEHAGEEESLLLEGDIGGGLILQRQITIPKDNPKVFQIESCILVRNVGAGSGGFSRLVCLRVHPTFSLLHPTESFIAFTSINGSKQEVWPESGEQLYEGNLLPNGEWMLIDKCLGLELINRFNVSNVYKCLIHWGRGTVNLELWSEERPASKESPLRISHQYEVREI
;
A
#
# COMPACT_ATOMS: atom_id res chain seq x y z
N MET A 1 -17.35 15.49 -10.37
CA MET A 1 -16.12 16.29 -10.26
C MET A 1 -15.70 16.34 -8.81
N PRO A 2 -14.45 15.96 -8.46
CA PRO A 2 -13.91 16.22 -7.12
C PRO A 2 -13.64 17.73 -6.93
N PRO A 3 -13.55 18.23 -5.68
CA PRO A 3 -12.99 19.55 -5.44
C PRO A 3 -11.51 19.59 -5.88
N LYS A 4 -11.07 20.70 -6.47
CA LYS A 4 -9.73 20.80 -7.09
C LYS A 4 -8.60 20.62 -6.08
N TRP A 5 -8.80 21.08 -4.83
CA TRP A 5 -7.83 20.89 -3.74
C TRP A 5 -7.57 19.41 -3.41
N SER A 6 -8.53 18.50 -3.65
CA SER A 6 -8.33 17.07 -3.40
C SER A 6 -7.44 16.40 -4.44
N LEU A 7 -7.00 17.15 -5.47
CA LEU A 7 -5.99 16.73 -6.42
C LEU A 7 -4.59 17.17 -6.00
N GLY A 8 -4.44 17.93 -4.92
CA GLY A 8 -3.14 18.22 -4.33
C GLY A 8 -2.49 16.97 -3.72
N TYR A 9 -1.41 17.18 -2.97
CA TYR A 9 -0.83 16.13 -2.13
C TYR A 9 -1.45 16.16 -0.75
N HIS A 10 -1.64 14.97 -0.18
CA HIS A 10 -2.26 14.73 1.11
C HIS A 10 -1.25 14.10 2.07
N GLN A 11 -1.11 14.62 3.29
CA GLN A 11 -0.27 14.03 4.33
C GLN A 11 -1.12 13.49 5.49
N CYS A 12 -0.92 12.22 5.83
CA CYS A 12 -1.52 11.57 6.98
C CYS A 12 -0.45 10.80 7.76
N ARG A 13 -0.78 10.46 9.00
CA ARG A 13 -0.10 9.48 9.85
C ARG A 13 -1.11 9.03 10.91
N TRP A 14 -1.12 7.75 11.25
CA TRP A 14 -1.73 7.25 12.48
C TRP A 14 -0.66 7.32 13.57
N SER A 15 -0.59 8.35 14.42
CA SER A 15 -1.41 9.56 14.44
C SER A 15 -0.56 10.83 14.42
N TYR A 16 -1.15 11.91 13.93
CA TYR A 16 -0.88 13.24 14.47
C TYR A 16 -1.80 13.45 15.67
N ASP A 17 -1.27 13.19 16.86
CA ASP A 17 -2.06 12.98 18.08
C ASP A 17 -2.52 14.25 18.78
N SER A 18 -2.13 15.44 18.32
CA SER A 18 -2.43 16.73 18.94
C SER A 18 -2.53 17.86 17.90
N GLU A 19 -3.27 18.92 18.23
CA GLU A 19 -3.40 20.11 17.37
C GLU A 19 -2.04 20.78 17.10
N GLU A 20 -1.15 20.81 18.09
CA GLU A 20 0.19 21.37 17.94
C GLU A 20 1.02 20.57 16.94
N ARG A 21 0.97 19.22 17.01
CA ARG A 21 1.68 18.36 16.07
C ARG A 21 1.15 18.52 14.65
N VAL A 22 -0.16 18.62 14.48
CA VAL A 22 -0.80 18.89 13.18
C VAL A 22 -0.28 20.21 12.58
N LEU A 23 -0.26 21.29 13.37
CA LEU A 23 0.23 22.59 12.90
C LEU A 23 1.74 22.59 12.63
N GLU A 24 2.53 21.89 13.44
CA GLU A 24 3.97 21.73 13.21
C GLU A 24 4.24 21.10 11.84
N ILE A 25 3.56 19.99 11.52
CA ILE A 25 3.71 19.30 10.23
C ILE A 25 3.30 20.22 9.07
N ALA A 26 2.13 20.87 9.17
CA ALA A 26 1.62 21.74 8.12
C ALA A 26 2.55 22.94 7.85
N ARG A 27 3.08 23.57 8.91
CA ARG A 27 4.07 24.65 8.78
C ARG A 27 5.37 24.16 8.17
N LYS A 28 5.84 22.98 8.57
CA LYS A 28 7.08 22.40 8.04
C LYS A 28 7.02 22.13 6.53
N PHE A 29 5.87 21.74 5.97
CA PHE A 29 5.69 21.68 4.51
C PHE A 29 5.96 23.03 3.83
N ARG A 30 5.40 24.11 4.38
CA ARG A 30 5.58 25.46 3.85
C ARG A 30 7.03 25.94 4.00
N GLU A 31 7.64 25.72 5.15
CA GLU A 31 9.06 26.04 5.40
C GLU A 31 10.00 25.31 4.44
N LYS A 32 9.69 24.04 4.13
CA LYS A 32 10.48 23.18 3.23
C LYS A 32 10.21 23.44 1.74
N GLY A 33 9.22 24.26 1.41
CA GLY A 33 8.77 24.52 0.04
C GLY A 33 8.25 23.26 -0.67
N ILE A 34 7.66 22.32 0.08
CA ILE A 34 7.12 21.07 -0.43
C ILE A 34 5.59 21.23 -0.59
N PRO A 35 5.05 21.07 -1.81
CA PRO A 35 3.61 21.28 -2.02
C PRO A 35 2.72 20.28 -1.26
N CYS A 36 1.67 20.78 -0.58
CA CYS A 36 0.69 19.95 0.14
C CYS A 36 -0.61 20.74 0.38
N ASP A 37 -1.75 20.13 0.10
CA ASP A 37 -3.08 20.74 0.23
C ASP A 37 -3.83 20.25 1.47
N VAL A 38 -3.56 19.03 1.95
CA VAL A 38 -4.45 18.38 2.92
C VAL A 38 -3.67 17.69 4.03
N ILE A 39 -4.11 17.93 5.28
CA ILE A 39 -3.68 17.20 6.45
C ILE A 39 -4.85 16.42 7.04
N TRP A 40 -4.57 15.19 7.49
CA TRP A 40 -5.58 14.25 7.96
C TRP A 40 -5.45 14.05 9.46
N MET A 41 -6.61 14.01 10.12
CA MET A 41 -6.79 13.73 11.53
C MET A 41 -7.24 12.28 11.64
N ASP A 42 -6.26 11.42 11.91
CA ASP A 42 -6.46 10.00 12.22
C ASP A 42 -7.15 9.82 13.59
N ILE A 43 -7.45 8.59 13.97
CA ILE A 43 -8.39 8.24 15.03
C ILE A 43 -8.16 8.91 16.39
N ASP A 44 -6.92 9.28 16.71
CA ASP A 44 -6.53 9.84 18.01
C ASP A 44 -7.16 11.20 18.35
N TYR A 45 -7.76 11.91 17.39
CA TYR A 45 -8.44 13.16 17.72
C TYR A 45 -9.71 12.97 18.56
N MET A 46 -10.29 11.77 18.55
CA MET A 46 -11.56 11.47 19.21
C MET A 46 -11.39 11.27 20.72
N ASP A 47 -12.38 11.68 21.52
CA ASP A 47 -12.42 11.40 22.96
C ASP A 47 -12.71 9.92 23.22
N GLY A 48 -11.65 9.16 23.56
CA GLY A 48 -11.74 7.73 23.83
C GLY A 48 -12.26 6.95 22.62
N PHE A 49 -11.88 7.35 21.41
CA PHE A 49 -12.30 6.79 20.13
C PHE A 49 -13.82 6.86 19.87
N ARG A 50 -14.53 7.78 20.53
CA ARG A 50 -15.95 8.05 20.25
C ARG A 50 -16.07 8.92 19.00
N CYS A 51 -16.68 8.40 17.94
CA CYS A 51 -16.95 9.17 16.70
C CYS A 51 -17.70 10.49 16.99
N PHE A 52 -17.51 11.50 16.14
CA PHE A 52 -18.13 12.83 16.30
C PHE A 52 -17.78 13.57 17.60
N THR A 53 -16.71 13.18 18.28
CA THR A 53 -16.18 13.89 19.45
C THR A 53 -14.76 14.37 19.19
N PHE A 54 -14.27 15.25 20.06
CA PHE A 54 -12.88 15.70 20.06
C PHE A 54 -12.34 15.57 21.48
N ASP A 55 -11.15 15.00 21.60
CA ASP A 55 -10.36 14.96 22.82
C ASP A 55 -10.09 16.40 23.29
N LYS A 56 -10.55 16.74 24.50
CA LYS A 56 -10.49 18.12 25.00
C LYS A 56 -9.11 18.54 25.48
N GLU A 57 -8.18 17.61 25.67
CA GLU A 57 -6.81 17.91 26.04
C GLU A 57 -5.94 18.09 24.80
N ARG A 58 -6.12 17.22 23.79
CA ARG A 58 -5.28 17.19 22.57
C ARG A 58 -5.85 18.01 21.41
N PHE A 59 -7.16 18.21 21.36
CA PHE A 59 -7.89 18.98 20.33
C PHE A 59 -8.99 19.86 20.97
N PRO A 60 -8.61 20.83 21.84
CA PRO A 60 -9.56 21.66 22.58
C PRO A 60 -10.48 22.49 21.67
N ASP A 61 -9.96 23.04 20.56
CA ASP A 61 -10.70 23.90 19.63
C ASP A 61 -10.43 23.52 18.15
N PRO A 62 -11.13 22.50 17.62
CA PRO A 62 -10.95 22.08 16.22
C PRO A 62 -11.29 23.19 15.21
N LYS A 63 -12.18 24.13 15.55
CA LYS A 63 -12.51 25.25 14.64
C LYS A 63 -11.34 26.20 14.49
N SER A 64 -10.66 26.52 15.59
CA SER A 64 -9.47 27.37 15.56
C SER A 64 -8.33 26.67 14.81
N LEU A 65 -8.08 25.39 15.09
CA LEU A 65 -7.08 24.58 14.37
C LEU A 65 -7.32 24.63 12.85
N VAL A 66 -8.54 24.36 12.41
CA VAL A 66 -8.85 24.35 10.98
C VAL A 66 -8.72 25.74 10.35
N LYS A 67 -9.11 26.80 11.08
CA LYS A 67 -8.90 28.18 10.61
C LYS A 67 -7.42 28.49 10.40
N ASP A 68 -6.55 28.04 11.30
CA ASP A 68 -5.10 28.22 11.18
C ASP A 68 -4.53 27.42 10.01
N LEU A 69 -5.00 26.20 9.80
CA LEU A 69 -4.67 25.39 8.62
C LEU A 69 -5.10 26.07 7.32
N HIS A 70 -6.32 26.61 7.26
CA HIS A 70 -6.83 27.34 6.10
C HIS A 70 -5.98 28.58 5.80
N HIS A 71 -5.48 29.28 6.82
CA HIS A 71 -4.63 30.45 6.65
C HIS A 71 -3.32 30.14 5.91
N ILE A 72 -2.77 28.94 6.10
CA ILE A 72 -1.58 28.44 5.40
C ILE A 72 -1.93 27.54 4.21
N GLY A 73 -3.18 27.54 3.76
CA GLY A 73 -3.62 26.86 2.53
C GLY A 73 -3.83 25.36 2.65
N PHE A 74 -4.00 24.83 3.86
CA PHE A 74 -4.36 23.42 4.09
C PHE A 74 -5.87 23.23 4.22
N LYS A 75 -6.33 22.01 3.91
CA LYS A 75 -7.65 21.46 4.22
C LYS A 75 -7.53 20.38 5.28
N ALA A 76 -8.58 20.23 6.08
CA ALA A 76 -8.61 19.31 7.21
C ALA A 76 -9.61 18.17 6.96
N ILE A 77 -9.12 16.93 6.95
CA ILE A 77 -9.94 15.73 6.79
C ILE A 77 -9.92 14.89 8.06
N TRP A 78 -11.09 14.44 8.50
CA TRP A 78 -11.26 13.77 9.79
C TRP A 78 -11.84 12.36 9.60
N MET A 79 -11.25 11.38 10.28
CA MET A 79 -11.70 9.99 10.27
C MET A 79 -13.03 9.81 11.02
N LEU A 80 -13.90 8.93 10.55
CA LEU A 80 -15.10 8.44 11.22
C LEU A 80 -15.28 6.94 10.94
N ASP A 81 -15.52 6.17 11.98
CA ASP A 81 -15.78 4.73 11.90
C ASP A 81 -17.28 4.42 12.01
N PRO A 82 -17.73 3.26 11.49
CA PRO A 82 -19.10 2.78 11.73
C PRO A 82 -19.30 2.22 13.14
N GLY A 83 -18.22 1.91 13.86
CA GLY A 83 -18.29 1.36 15.22
C GLY A 83 -18.58 2.45 16.24
N ILE A 84 -19.84 2.58 16.67
CA ILE A 84 -20.24 3.55 17.69
C ILE A 84 -20.12 2.91 19.07
N LYS A 85 -19.27 3.47 19.94
CA LYS A 85 -19.07 3.00 21.32
C LYS A 85 -20.41 2.77 22.02
N TYR A 86 -20.61 1.58 22.56
CA TYR A 86 -21.82 1.21 23.27
C TYR A 86 -21.72 1.66 24.74
N GLU A 87 -22.12 2.90 24.98
CA GLU A 87 -22.00 3.57 26.29
C GLU A 87 -23.22 4.47 26.53
N GLU A 88 -23.85 4.35 27.70
CA GLU A 88 -24.96 5.21 28.10
C GLU A 88 -24.47 6.64 28.38
N GLY A 89 -25.21 7.64 27.91
CA GLY A 89 -24.85 9.05 28.06
C GLY A 89 -23.96 9.59 26.94
N TYR A 90 -23.46 8.73 26.05
CA TYR A 90 -22.78 9.15 24.84
C TYR A 90 -23.81 9.49 23.76
N PHE A 91 -23.88 10.78 23.37
CA PHE A 91 -24.98 11.33 22.56
C PHE A 91 -25.24 10.60 21.23
N VAL A 92 -24.22 10.06 20.57
CA VAL A 92 -24.39 9.30 19.32
C VAL A 92 -25.03 7.94 19.61
N CYS A 93 -24.57 7.23 20.64
CA CYS A 93 -25.18 5.97 21.08
C CYS A 93 -26.63 6.18 21.58
N ASP A 94 -26.87 7.23 22.37
CA ASP A 94 -28.20 7.56 22.88
C ASP A 94 -29.16 7.95 21.76
N SER A 95 -28.73 8.80 20.83
CA SER A 95 -29.57 9.24 19.71
C SER A 95 -29.82 8.11 18.71
N GLY A 96 -28.82 7.28 18.39
CA GLY A 96 -29.01 6.13 17.51
C GLY A 96 -29.93 5.08 18.10
N SER A 97 -29.87 4.85 19.42
CA SER A 97 -30.81 3.98 20.13
C SER A 97 -32.24 4.52 20.08
N LYS A 98 -32.43 5.84 20.27
CA LYS A 98 -33.75 6.49 20.11
C LYS A 98 -34.32 6.37 18.69
N HIS A 99 -33.47 6.34 17.67
CA HIS A 99 -33.86 6.16 16.27
C HIS A 99 -33.95 4.70 15.85
N ASP A 100 -33.68 3.74 16.76
CA ASP A 100 -33.63 2.32 16.46
C ASP A 100 -32.68 2.03 15.27
N ALA A 101 -31.47 2.59 15.37
CA ALA A 101 -30.51 2.66 14.27
C ALA A 101 -29.63 1.42 14.12
N TRP A 102 -29.63 0.50 15.10
CA TRP A 102 -28.61 -0.54 15.19
C TRP A 102 -28.97 -1.81 14.42
N ILE A 103 -27.94 -2.46 13.88
CA ILE A 103 -28.00 -3.83 13.36
C ILE A 103 -28.30 -4.80 14.51
N GLN A 104 -29.09 -5.83 14.22
CA GLN A 104 -29.50 -6.82 15.21
C GLN A 104 -28.79 -8.17 15.01
N LYS A 105 -28.75 -8.98 16.06
CA LYS A 105 -28.51 -10.42 15.99
C LYS A 105 -29.77 -11.13 15.51
N ALA A 106 -29.64 -12.41 15.16
CA ALA A 106 -30.77 -13.25 14.73
C ALA A 106 -31.88 -13.40 15.80
N ASP A 107 -31.55 -13.18 17.08
CA ASP A 107 -32.49 -13.20 18.21
C ASP A 107 -33.27 -11.88 18.39
N GLY A 108 -33.03 -10.88 17.54
CA GLY A 108 -33.66 -9.56 17.58
C GLY A 108 -33.00 -8.56 18.54
N THR A 109 -31.98 -8.97 19.29
CA THR A 109 -31.23 -8.06 20.17
C THR A 109 -30.14 -7.31 19.41
N CYS A 110 -29.69 -6.16 19.92
CA CYS A 110 -28.64 -5.37 19.26
C CYS A 110 -27.34 -6.17 19.09
N PHE A 111 -26.72 -6.07 17.92
CA PHE A 111 -25.38 -6.60 17.73
C PHE A 111 -24.34 -5.68 18.38
N VAL A 112 -23.43 -6.27 19.14
CA VAL A 112 -22.30 -5.58 19.77
C VAL A 112 -21.00 -6.25 19.32
N GLY A 113 -20.16 -5.50 18.60
CA GLY A 113 -18.83 -5.92 18.17
C GLY A 113 -17.74 -5.24 18.99
N ASN A 114 -16.48 -5.68 18.85
CA ASN A 114 -15.34 -5.02 19.50
C ASN A 114 -14.41 -4.41 18.44
N VAL A 115 -14.22 -3.09 18.53
CA VAL A 115 -13.29 -2.31 17.70
C VAL A 115 -12.50 -1.33 18.61
N TRP A 116 -12.06 -0.18 18.09
CA TRP A 116 -11.21 0.79 18.78
C TRP A 116 -11.66 1.21 20.18
N PRO A 117 -12.88 1.74 20.41
CA PRO A 117 -13.34 2.09 21.76
C PRO A 117 -13.81 0.87 22.59
N GLY A 118 -13.55 -0.36 22.15
CA GLY A 118 -14.07 -1.58 22.76
C GLY A 118 -15.46 -1.96 22.24
N PRO A 119 -16.42 -2.31 23.11
CA PRO A 119 -17.79 -2.67 22.69
C PRO A 119 -18.47 -1.57 21.88
N CYS A 120 -18.97 -1.91 20.69
CA CYS A 120 -19.59 -1.00 19.74
C CYS A 120 -20.87 -1.56 19.14
N VAL A 121 -21.81 -0.67 18.86
CA VAL A 121 -23.00 -0.90 18.03
C VAL A 121 -22.77 -0.31 16.63
N PHE A 122 -23.45 -0.88 15.64
CA PHE A 122 -23.22 -0.56 14.22
C PHE A 122 -24.51 -0.01 13.60
N PRO A 123 -24.48 1.18 12.99
CA PRO A 123 -25.62 1.73 12.27
C PRO A 123 -26.03 0.80 11.12
N ASP A 124 -27.33 0.61 10.94
CA ASP A 124 -27.91 -0.09 9.80
C ASP A 124 -28.21 0.89 8.66
N PHE A 125 -27.19 1.20 7.86
CA PHE A 125 -27.28 2.13 6.73
C PHE A 125 -28.23 1.65 5.60
N THR A 126 -28.85 0.48 5.72
CA THR A 126 -29.88 -0.02 4.80
C THR A 126 -31.25 0.61 5.05
N GLN A 127 -31.41 1.37 6.13
CA GLN A 127 -32.65 2.08 6.47
C GLN A 127 -32.50 3.58 6.22
N SER A 128 -33.43 4.17 5.46
CA SER A 128 -33.49 5.62 5.19
C SER A 128 -33.51 6.49 6.45
N LYS A 129 -34.18 6.02 7.52
CA LYS A 129 -34.18 6.72 8.82
C LYS A 129 -32.77 6.80 9.44
N VAL A 130 -31.95 5.76 9.27
CA VAL A 130 -30.59 5.68 9.82
C VAL A 130 -29.63 6.49 8.97
N HIS A 131 -29.79 6.42 7.64
CA HIS A 131 -29.12 7.30 6.70
C HIS A 131 -29.33 8.78 7.08
N ALA A 132 -30.58 9.21 7.28
CA ALA A 132 -30.90 10.58 7.67
C ALA A 132 -30.33 10.96 9.05
N TRP A 133 -30.35 10.05 10.02
CA TRP A 133 -29.73 10.26 11.33
C TRP A 133 -28.22 10.48 11.22
N TRP A 134 -27.50 9.62 10.49
CA TRP A 134 -26.07 9.77 10.26
C TRP A 134 -25.73 11.05 9.51
N ALA A 135 -26.48 11.36 8.45
CA ALA A 135 -26.29 12.57 7.66
C ALA A 135 -26.43 13.85 8.51
N ASN A 136 -27.34 13.89 9.49
CA ASN A 136 -27.46 15.02 10.41
C ASN A 136 -26.28 15.12 11.38
N LEU A 137 -25.77 13.99 11.90
CA LEU A 137 -24.54 14.00 12.72
C LEU A 137 -23.35 14.53 11.94
N VAL A 138 -23.20 14.09 10.69
CA VAL A 138 -22.17 14.58 9.77
C VAL A 138 -22.33 16.08 9.52
N LYS A 139 -23.55 16.54 9.20
CA LYS A 139 -23.84 17.96 8.98
C LYS A 139 -23.41 18.82 10.17
N ASP A 140 -23.74 18.40 11.38
CA ASP A 140 -23.36 19.13 12.60
C ASP A 140 -21.85 19.08 12.84
N PHE A 141 -21.20 17.95 12.53
CA PHE A 141 -19.76 17.78 12.62
C PHE A 141 -19.00 18.71 11.66
N ILE A 142 -19.51 18.92 10.44
CA ILE A 142 -18.94 19.87 9.46
C ILE A 142 -18.87 21.30 10.00
N SER A 143 -19.75 21.68 10.92
CA SER A 143 -19.71 23.01 11.56
C SER A 143 -18.41 23.29 12.34
N ASN A 144 -17.58 22.26 12.59
CA ASN A 144 -16.26 22.38 13.19
C ASN A 144 -15.15 22.78 12.20
N GLY A 145 -15.48 23.08 10.95
CA GLY A 145 -14.52 23.48 9.91
C GLY A 145 -14.04 22.32 9.02
N VAL A 146 -14.48 21.09 9.30
CA VAL A 146 -14.15 19.88 8.54
C VAL A 146 -14.37 20.09 7.03
N ASP A 147 -13.32 19.91 6.22
CA ASP A 147 -13.41 20.07 4.75
C ASP A 147 -13.72 18.75 4.03
N GLY A 148 -13.38 17.61 4.65
CA GLY A 148 -13.61 16.27 4.12
C GLY A 148 -13.70 15.22 5.23
N ILE A 149 -14.26 14.06 4.91
CA ILE A 149 -14.42 12.96 5.86
C ILE A 149 -13.81 11.67 5.30
N TRP A 150 -13.16 10.93 6.19
CA TRP A 150 -12.62 9.61 5.92
C TRP A 150 -13.45 8.55 6.65
N ASN A 151 -14.09 7.65 5.91
CA ASN A 151 -14.78 6.48 6.46
C ASN A 151 -13.86 5.26 6.41
N ASP A 152 -13.45 4.81 7.58
CA ASP A 152 -12.57 3.65 7.74
C ASP A 152 -13.30 2.52 8.47
N MET A 153 -12.69 1.33 8.50
CA MET A 153 -13.20 0.14 9.18
C MET A 153 -14.61 -0.27 8.74
N ASN A 154 -15.03 0.16 7.55
CA ASN A 154 -16.41 0.09 7.06
C ASN A 154 -16.70 -1.04 6.08
N GLU A 155 -15.88 -2.11 6.10
CA GLU A 155 -16.20 -3.39 5.48
C GLU A 155 -17.52 -4.02 5.94
N PRO A 156 -17.92 -4.02 7.23
CA PRO A 156 -17.30 -3.48 8.46
C PRO A 156 -16.33 -4.44 9.17
N ALA A 157 -15.25 -3.87 9.72
CA ALA A 157 -14.22 -4.61 10.45
C ALA A 157 -14.57 -4.85 11.92
N ILE A 158 -14.24 -6.03 12.45
CA ILE A 158 -14.41 -6.41 13.87
C ILE A 158 -13.12 -7.07 14.36
N LEU A 159 -12.42 -6.46 15.33
CA LEU A 159 -11.06 -6.87 15.72
C LEU A 159 -11.01 -8.26 16.36
N LYS A 160 -11.97 -8.56 17.24
CA LYS A 160 -12.03 -9.81 18.03
C LYS A 160 -12.82 -10.94 17.38
N ALA A 161 -13.21 -10.80 16.11
CA ALA A 161 -13.89 -11.85 15.37
C ALA A 161 -12.91 -12.65 14.49
N VAL A 162 -13.07 -13.97 14.41
CA VAL A 162 -12.24 -14.85 13.55
C VAL A 162 -12.31 -14.41 12.09
N THR A 163 -13.50 -14.06 11.61
CA THR A 163 -13.73 -13.59 10.23
C THR A 163 -13.37 -12.13 10.01
N LYS A 164 -12.90 -11.41 11.05
CA LYS A 164 -12.63 -9.96 11.03
C LYS A 164 -13.77 -9.07 10.58
N THR A 165 -15.00 -9.58 10.58
CA THR A 165 -16.24 -8.86 10.27
C THR A 165 -17.40 -9.38 11.12
N MET A 166 -18.56 -8.73 11.05
CA MET A 166 -19.74 -9.13 11.82
C MET A 166 -20.34 -10.46 11.33
N PRO A 167 -21.04 -11.23 12.18
CA PRO A 167 -21.64 -12.50 11.79
C PRO A 167 -22.60 -12.37 10.61
N LYS A 168 -22.50 -13.30 9.65
CA LYS A 168 -23.37 -13.39 8.47
C LYS A 168 -24.86 -13.45 8.80
N SER A 169 -25.21 -13.97 9.97
CA SER A 169 -26.58 -14.12 10.48
C SER A 169 -27.14 -12.87 11.17
N ASN A 170 -26.34 -11.82 11.36
CA ASN A 170 -26.85 -10.54 11.82
C ASN A 170 -27.94 -10.04 10.86
N VAL A 171 -28.89 -9.28 11.36
CA VAL A 171 -30.09 -8.85 10.63
C VAL A 171 -30.04 -7.35 10.40
N HIS A 172 -30.16 -6.98 9.13
CA HIS A 172 -30.42 -5.62 8.68
C HIS A 172 -31.91 -5.50 8.35
N ARG A 173 -32.51 -4.39 8.75
CA ARG A 173 -33.95 -4.12 8.59
C ARG A 173 -34.17 -3.15 7.42
N GLY A 174 -33.50 -3.43 6.31
CA GLY A 174 -33.43 -2.52 5.17
C GLY A 174 -34.78 -2.18 4.57
N ASP A 175 -34.84 -1.02 3.92
CA ASP A 175 -36.03 -0.59 3.20
C ASP A 175 -36.35 -1.55 2.05
N ASN A 176 -37.64 -1.67 1.69
CA ASN A 176 -38.08 -2.61 0.64
C ASN A 176 -37.37 -2.37 -0.70
N GLU A 177 -37.04 -1.12 -1.02
CA GLU A 177 -36.33 -0.73 -2.25
C GLU A 177 -34.89 -1.23 -2.30
N LEU A 178 -34.27 -1.49 -1.14
CA LEU A 178 -32.92 -2.02 -1.03
C LEU A 178 -32.87 -3.55 -0.83
N GLY A 179 -34.03 -4.21 -0.67
CA GLY A 179 -34.12 -5.66 -0.48
C GLY A 179 -34.89 -6.11 0.77
N GLY A 180 -35.36 -5.17 1.59
CA GLY A 180 -36.13 -5.46 2.81
C GLY A 180 -35.27 -6.00 3.97
N CYS A 181 -35.93 -6.62 4.95
CA CYS A 181 -35.23 -7.25 6.07
C CYS A 181 -34.44 -8.49 5.60
N GLN A 182 -33.11 -8.45 5.69
CA GLN A 182 -32.22 -9.53 5.25
C GLN A 182 -31.06 -9.72 6.24
N SER A 183 -30.32 -10.81 6.05
CA SER A 183 -29.11 -11.05 6.82
C SER A 183 -27.93 -10.17 6.34
N HIS A 184 -26.91 -10.05 7.18
CA HIS A 184 -25.68 -9.33 6.84
C HIS A 184 -24.98 -9.92 5.63
N ALA A 185 -25.09 -11.24 5.41
CA ALA A 185 -24.56 -11.88 4.20
C ALA A 185 -25.11 -11.26 2.90
N HIS A 186 -26.34 -10.73 2.91
CA HIS A 186 -26.94 -10.05 1.77
C HIS A 186 -26.36 -8.63 1.57
N TYR A 187 -26.12 -7.91 2.66
CA TYR A 187 -25.74 -6.48 2.63
C TYR A 187 -24.25 -6.19 2.84
N HIS A 188 -23.43 -7.17 3.19
CA HIS A 188 -22.02 -7.00 3.58
C HIS A 188 -21.26 -6.06 2.63
N ASN A 189 -21.25 -6.37 1.33
CA ASN A 189 -20.47 -5.63 0.35
C ASN A 189 -21.01 -4.23 0.03
N VAL A 190 -22.24 -3.89 0.42
CA VAL A 190 -22.82 -2.54 0.23
C VAL A 190 -22.77 -1.69 1.50
N TYR A 191 -22.36 -2.26 2.64
CA TYR A 191 -22.33 -1.55 3.92
C TYR A 191 -21.47 -0.28 3.86
N GLY A 192 -20.21 -0.41 3.44
CA GLY A 192 -19.30 0.72 3.29
C GLY A 192 -19.77 1.76 2.28
N MET A 193 -20.36 1.32 1.16
CA MET A 193 -20.97 2.23 0.16
C MET A 193 -22.13 3.04 0.77
N LEU A 194 -23.00 2.41 1.57
CA LEU A 194 -24.15 3.07 2.19
C LEU A 194 -23.73 4.03 3.30
N MET A 195 -22.67 3.70 4.06
CA MET A 195 -22.03 4.64 4.98
C MET A 195 -21.47 5.85 4.23
N ALA A 196 -20.68 5.62 3.18
CA ALA A 196 -20.08 6.68 2.38
C ALA A 196 -21.14 7.59 1.74
N ARG A 197 -22.24 7.02 1.26
CA ARG A 197 -23.41 7.76 0.78
C ARG A 197 -24.02 8.63 1.89
N SER A 198 -24.26 8.05 3.06
CA SER A 198 -24.82 8.79 4.21
C SER A 198 -23.91 9.95 4.63
N THR A 199 -22.59 9.76 4.59
CA THR A 199 -21.60 10.80 4.84
C THR A 199 -21.63 11.88 3.76
N TYR A 200 -21.65 11.50 2.49
CA TYR A 200 -21.71 12.43 1.36
C TYR A 200 -22.95 13.34 1.44
N GLU A 201 -24.13 12.74 1.63
CA GLU A 201 -25.39 13.48 1.73
C GLU A 201 -25.39 14.37 2.99
N GLY A 202 -24.77 13.94 4.09
CA GLY A 202 -24.59 14.78 5.29
C GLY A 202 -23.71 16.02 5.05
N MET A 203 -22.63 15.86 4.28
CA MET A 203 -21.77 16.99 3.89
C MET A 203 -22.49 17.95 2.95
N GLU A 204 -23.26 17.43 1.98
CA GLU A 204 -24.09 18.26 1.08
C GLU A 204 -25.15 19.04 1.85
N LEU A 205 -25.75 18.44 2.90
CA LEU A 205 -26.68 19.12 3.79
C LEU A 205 -26.02 20.25 4.60
N ALA A 206 -24.72 20.16 4.88
CA ALA A 206 -23.98 21.18 5.59
C ALA A 206 -23.69 22.41 4.73
N ASP A 207 -23.24 22.18 3.49
CA ASP A 207 -22.95 23.25 2.52
C ASP A 207 -23.22 22.79 1.08
N LYS A 208 -24.36 23.21 0.53
CA LYS A 208 -24.79 22.90 -0.84
C LYS A 208 -23.93 23.56 -1.92
N ASN A 209 -23.06 24.51 -1.54
CA ASN A 209 -22.22 25.23 -2.48
C ASN A 209 -20.82 24.63 -2.60
N LYS A 210 -20.47 23.62 -1.80
CA LYS A 210 -19.17 22.92 -1.87
C LYS A 210 -19.35 21.49 -2.33
N ARG A 211 -18.31 20.94 -2.98
CA ARG A 211 -18.29 19.52 -3.37
C ARG A 211 -17.87 18.70 -2.16
N PRO A 212 -18.68 17.73 -1.69
CA PRO A 212 -18.24 16.83 -0.64
C PRO A 212 -17.02 16.02 -1.06
N PHE A 213 -16.06 15.89 -0.16
CA PHE A 213 -14.97 14.93 -0.28
C PHE A 213 -15.12 13.87 0.79
N VAL A 214 -15.42 12.64 0.36
CA VAL A 214 -15.45 11.45 1.21
C VAL A 214 -14.41 10.47 0.70
N LEU A 215 -13.56 9.95 1.59
CA LEU A 215 -12.71 8.79 1.34
C LEU A 215 -13.34 7.58 2.04
N THR A 216 -13.48 6.44 1.37
CA THR A 216 -14.01 5.20 1.98
C THR A 216 -13.08 4.03 1.72
N ARG A 217 -12.91 3.12 2.70
CA ARG A 217 -12.08 1.91 2.51
C ARG A 217 -12.82 0.85 1.72
N ALA A 218 -14.06 0.58 2.14
CA ALA A 218 -14.92 -0.40 1.52
C ALA A 218 -15.98 0.28 0.65
N GLY A 219 -16.32 -0.38 -0.46
CA GLY A 219 -17.31 0.10 -1.41
C GLY A 219 -17.85 -1.02 -2.29
N PHE A 220 -18.76 -0.64 -3.19
CA PHE A 220 -19.37 -1.52 -4.19
C PHE A 220 -19.42 -0.80 -5.55
N ILE A 221 -19.88 -1.49 -6.60
CA ILE A 221 -20.10 -0.82 -7.88
C ILE A 221 -21.04 0.37 -7.70
N GLY A 222 -20.60 1.56 -8.10
CA GLY A 222 -21.35 2.79 -7.91
C GLY A 222 -20.91 3.65 -6.71
N SER A 223 -19.96 3.20 -5.89
CA SER A 223 -19.37 3.98 -4.79
C SER A 223 -18.72 5.29 -5.24
N GLN A 224 -18.20 5.35 -6.48
CA GLN A 224 -17.55 6.53 -7.05
C GLN A 224 -18.47 7.77 -7.13
N ARG A 225 -19.79 7.57 -7.02
CA ARG A 225 -20.76 8.66 -6.95
C ARG A 225 -20.67 9.45 -5.64
N TYR A 226 -20.16 8.82 -4.58
CA TYR A 226 -20.18 9.34 -3.23
C TYR A 226 -18.79 9.47 -2.62
N ALA A 227 -17.82 8.66 -3.03
CA ALA A 227 -16.51 8.65 -2.38
C ALA A 227 -15.35 8.25 -3.30
N ALA A 228 -14.18 8.82 -2.99
CA ALA A 228 -12.88 8.31 -3.37
C ALA A 228 -12.53 7.04 -2.58
N THR A 229 -11.55 6.27 -3.04
CA THR A 229 -11.01 5.10 -2.32
C THR A 229 -9.49 5.18 -2.20
N TRP A 230 -8.94 4.48 -1.22
CA TRP A 230 -7.53 4.08 -1.25
C TRP A 230 -7.40 2.56 -1.27
N THR A 231 -6.20 2.04 -1.51
CA THR A 231 -5.96 0.60 -1.67
C THR A 231 -5.84 -0.18 -0.36
N GLY A 232 -6.24 0.42 0.77
CA GLY A 232 -6.08 -0.15 2.10
C GLY A 232 -4.65 -0.03 2.64
N ASP A 233 -4.45 -0.65 3.80
CA ASP A 233 -3.25 -0.59 4.63
C ASP A 233 -2.12 -1.43 4.00
N ASN A 234 -1.40 -0.84 3.05
CA ASN A 234 -0.29 -1.48 2.34
C ASN A 234 0.99 -1.53 3.20
N VAL A 235 1.97 -2.32 2.79
CA VAL A 235 3.24 -2.50 3.51
C VAL A 235 4.34 -1.71 2.82
N SER A 236 5.27 -1.18 3.61
CA SER A 236 6.47 -0.45 3.17
C SER A 236 7.52 -1.40 2.55
N ASN A 237 7.20 -2.00 1.40
CA ASN A 237 8.14 -2.83 0.63
C ASN A 237 8.01 -2.64 -0.89
N TRP A 238 9.00 -3.16 -1.64
CA TRP A 238 9.05 -3.04 -3.11
C TRP A 238 7.91 -3.79 -3.82
N GLY A 239 7.40 -4.88 -3.22
CA GLY A 239 6.29 -5.64 -3.78
C GLY A 239 4.99 -4.82 -3.80
N HIS A 240 4.66 -4.15 -2.70
CA HIS A 240 3.49 -3.27 -2.60
C HIS A 240 3.65 -1.98 -3.39
N LEU A 241 4.88 -1.44 -3.48
CA LEU A 241 5.20 -0.35 -4.41
C LEU A 241 4.84 -0.76 -5.84
N HIS A 242 5.32 -1.91 -6.31
CA HIS A 242 5.00 -2.43 -7.64
C HIS A 242 3.51 -2.68 -7.82
N MET A 243 2.87 -3.36 -6.87
CA MET A 243 1.44 -3.72 -6.90
C MET A 243 0.51 -2.50 -6.93
N SER A 244 0.96 -1.35 -6.43
CA SER A 244 0.15 -0.14 -6.43
C SER A 244 -0.30 0.29 -7.83
N ILE A 245 0.55 0.15 -8.85
CA ILE A 245 0.20 0.50 -10.24
C ILE A 245 -0.96 -0.36 -10.76
N PRO A 246 -0.86 -1.70 -10.84
CA PRO A 246 -1.97 -2.52 -11.33
C PRO A 246 -3.23 -2.39 -10.45
N MET A 247 -3.11 -2.22 -9.13
CA MET A 247 -4.30 -1.99 -8.28
C MET A 247 -5.07 -0.72 -8.65
N ILE A 248 -4.39 0.41 -8.85
CA ILE A 248 -5.04 1.66 -9.26
C ILE A 248 -5.67 1.54 -10.64
N LEU A 249 -4.99 0.88 -11.59
CA LEU A 249 -5.53 0.65 -12.93
C LEU A 249 -6.80 -0.20 -12.90
N GLN A 250 -6.81 -1.27 -12.10
CA GLN A 250 -7.96 -2.16 -11.98
C GLN A 250 -9.15 -1.47 -11.29
N LEU A 251 -8.90 -0.61 -10.30
CA LEU A 251 -9.94 0.24 -9.71
C LEU A 251 -10.53 1.22 -10.73
N GLY A 252 -9.68 1.87 -11.52
CA GLY A 252 -10.09 2.75 -12.62
C GLY A 252 -10.97 2.05 -13.65
N LEU A 253 -10.54 0.85 -14.10
CA LEU A 253 -11.32 0.01 -15.02
C LEU A 253 -12.64 -0.49 -14.39
N SER A 254 -12.68 -0.63 -13.07
CA SER A 254 -13.87 -1.00 -12.30
C SER A 254 -14.79 0.19 -11.98
N GLY A 255 -14.50 1.37 -12.53
CA GLY A 255 -15.34 2.57 -12.43
C GLY A 255 -15.02 3.48 -11.25
N GLN A 256 -13.87 3.32 -10.57
CA GLN A 256 -13.42 4.19 -9.49
C GLN A 256 -12.28 5.11 -9.96
N PRO A 257 -12.58 6.36 -10.40
CA PRO A 257 -11.59 7.27 -10.98
C PRO A 257 -10.68 7.95 -9.94
N VAL A 258 -11.09 8.04 -8.67
CA VAL A 258 -10.29 8.62 -7.59
C VAL A 258 -9.79 7.50 -6.70
N ALA A 259 -8.58 7.01 -7.00
CA ALA A 259 -7.92 5.95 -6.27
C ALA A 259 -6.41 6.20 -6.15
N GLY A 260 -5.82 5.77 -5.04
CA GLY A 260 -4.38 5.89 -4.75
C GLY A 260 -3.96 4.99 -3.59
N PRO A 261 -2.69 4.58 -3.51
CA PRO A 261 -2.14 3.87 -2.36
C PRO A 261 -1.74 4.85 -1.25
N ASP A 262 -1.37 4.29 -0.10
CA ASP A 262 -0.56 5.02 0.88
C ASP A 262 0.90 5.00 0.41
N ILE A 263 1.34 6.15 -0.10
CA ILE A 263 2.66 6.31 -0.70
C ILE A 263 3.72 6.18 0.39
N GLY A 264 4.65 5.25 0.18
CA GLY A 264 5.66 4.88 1.17
C GLY A 264 5.32 3.61 1.96
N GLY A 265 4.04 3.21 1.99
CA GLY A 265 3.53 2.08 2.78
C GLY A 265 2.98 2.52 4.14
N PHE A 266 1.86 1.90 4.53
CA PHE A 266 1.25 2.09 5.84
C PHE A 266 2.00 1.33 6.93
N ALA A 267 2.16 0.01 6.75
CA ALA A 267 2.76 -0.87 7.74
C ALA A 267 4.28 -1.03 7.55
N GLY A 268 5.03 -0.97 8.66
CA GLY A 268 6.49 -1.08 8.66
C GLY A 268 7.23 0.14 8.09
N ASN A 269 8.56 0.12 8.19
CA ASN A 269 9.42 1.26 7.81
C ASN A 269 9.82 1.21 6.34
N ALA A 270 9.68 2.32 5.63
CA ALA A 270 10.27 2.47 4.31
C ALA A 270 11.78 2.73 4.40
N THR A 271 12.53 2.30 3.38
CA THR A 271 13.91 2.82 3.18
C THR A 271 13.84 4.15 2.42
N PRO A 272 14.86 5.03 2.51
CA PRO A 272 14.90 6.26 1.73
C PRO A 272 14.67 6.05 0.24
N LYS A 273 15.28 4.98 -0.32
CA LYS A 273 15.17 4.64 -1.73
C LYS A 273 13.75 4.20 -2.11
N LEU A 274 13.14 3.35 -1.28
CA LEU A 274 11.76 2.91 -1.48
C LEU A 274 10.80 4.10 -1.43
N PHE A 275 10.91 4.94 -0.39
CA PHE A 275 10.03 6.08 -0.20
C PHE A 275 10.15 7.09 -1.34
N GLY A 276 11.38 7.47 -1.71
CA GLY A 276 11.62 8.40 -2.82
C GLY A 276 11.12 7.87 -4.16
N ARG A 277 11.33 6.58 -4.44
CA ARG A 277 10.81 5.96 -5.66
C ARG A 277 9.29 5.92 -5.68
N TRP A 278 8.66 5.56 -4.57
CA TRP A 278 7.20 5.51 -4.47
C TRP A 278 6.60 6.91 -4.60
N MET A 279 7.20 7.92 -3.97
CA MET A 279 6.77 9.30 -4.12
C MET A 279 6.88 9.78 -5.57
N GLY A 280 7.95 9.40 -6.27
CA GLY A 280 8.19 9.75 -7.67
C GLY A 280 6.99 9.49 -8.58
N PHE A 281 6.53 8.24 -8.69
CA PHE A 281 5.37 7.90 -9.52
C PHE A 281 4.04 7.99 -8.78
N GLY A 282 4.04 7.86 -7.44
CA GLY A 282 2.86 8.02 -6.60
C GLY A 282 2.28 9.43 -6.66
N ALA A 283 3.13 10.44 -6.87
CA ALA A 283 2.73 11.82 -7.15
C ALA A 283 1.84 11.95 -8.41
N MET A 284 1.90 10.98 -9.33
CA MET A 284 1.15 10.98 -10.59
C MET A 284 -0.18 10.19 -10.49
N PHE A 285 -0.49 9.54 -9.36
CA PHE A 285 -1.77 8.83 -9.20
C PHE A 285 -2.97 9.80 -9.07
N PRO A 286 -4.20 9.35 -9.43
CA PRO A 286 -5.40 10.18 -9.31
C PRO A 286 -5.62 10.70 -7.87
N PHE A 287 -5.42 9.85 -6.87
CA PHE A 287 -5.35 10.24 -5.46
C PHE A 287 -3.90 10.07 -4.95
N CYS A 288 -3.39 11.07 -4.23
CA CYS A 288 -1.98 11.14 -3.84
C CYS A 288 -1.85 11.47 -2.35
N ARG A 289 -1.64 10.44 -1.53
CA ARG A 289 -1.53 10.53 -0.07
C ARG A 289 -0.30 9.78 0.44
N GLY A 290 0.48 10.41 1.32
CA GLY A 290 1.41 9.71 2.21
C GLY A 290 0.71 9.36 3.53
N HIS A 291 0.87 8.14 4.01
CA HIS A 291 0.28 7.67 5.26
C HIS A 291 1.07 6.48 5.82
N SER A 292 1.24 6.46 7.13
CA SER A 292 1.97 5.41 7.87
C SER A 292 1.33 5.14 9.22
N GLU A 293 1.52 3.94 9.74
CA GLU A 293 1.05 3.53 11.06
C GLU A 293 1.88 4.13 12.21
N THR A 294 1.38 3.97 13.44
CA THR A 294 2.09 4.38 14.65
C THR A 294 3.24 3.43 14.95
N GLY A 295 4.32 3.91 15.56
CA GLY A 295 5.50 3.10 15.87
C GLY A 295 6.49 2.88 14.72
N THR A 296 6.15 3.28 13.48
CA THR A 296 7.11 3.41 12.37
C THR A 296 7.97 4.68 12.53
N ILE A 297 9.05 4.77 11.78
CA ILE A 297 9.70 6.06 11.53
C ILE A 297 8.71 7.01 10.86
N ASN A 298 8.98 8.30 11.01
CA ASN A 298 8.23 9.36 10.36
C ASN A 298 8.26 9.19 8.83
N HIS A 299 7.10 9.25 8.17
CA HIS A 299 6.94 9.07 6.71
C HIS A 299 6.61 10.40 5.99
N GLU A 300 6.85 11.55 6.62
CA GLU A 300 6.84 12.83 5.91
C GLU A 300 8.03 12.92 4.92
N PRO A 301 7.91 13.68 3.82
CA PRO A 301 8.94 13.77 2.79
C PRO A 301 10.37 14.10 3.25
N TRP A 302 10.53 14.80 4.38
CA TRP A 302 11.84 15.20 4.93
C TRP A 302 12.45 14.17 5.89
N SER A 303 11.80 13.04 6.13
CA SER A 303 12.21 12.09 7.17
C SER A 303 13.30 11.12 6.72
N PHE A 304 13.63 11.10 5.42
CA PHE A 304 14.52 10.12 4.78
C PHE A 304 15.83 10.69 4.24
N GLY A 305 16.27 11.84 4.77
CA GLY A 305 17.47 12.54 4.31
C GLY A 305 17.21 13.53 3.17
N GLU A 306 18.16 14.43 2.94
CA GLU A 306 18.02 15.56 2.02
C GLU A 306 17.84 15.12 0.56
N GLU A 307 18.51 14.04 0.15
CA GLU A 307 18.39 13.50 -1.20
C GLU A 307 16.97 12.98 -1.48
N CYS A 308 16.39 12.23 -0.53
CA CYS A 308 15.02 11.74 -0.65
C CYS A 308 14.01 12.88 -0.60
N GLU A 309 14.24 13.87 0.29
CA GLU A 309 13.42 15.07 0.40
C GLU A 309 13.37 15.84 -0.94
N GLU A 310 14.49 15.99 -1.63
CA GLU A 310 14.54 16.65 -2.94
C GLU A 310 13.77 15.86 -4.00
N VAL A 311 13.91 14.53 -4.07
CA VAL A 311 13.11 13.71 -4.99
C VAL A 311 11.61 13.90 -4.71
N CYS A 312 11.20 13.90 -3.45
CA CYS A 312 9.80 14.13 -3.08
C CYS A 312 9.33 15.53 -3.49
N ARG A 313 10.15 16.56 -3.25
CA ARG A 313 9.87 17.94 -3.67
C ARG A 313 9.69 18.05 -5.18
N LEU A 314 10.56 17.44 -5.96
CA LEU A 314 10.46 17.43 -7.43
C LEU A 314 9.21 16.68 -7.89
N ALA A 315 8.96 15.47 -7.37
CA ALA A 315 7.77 14.68 -7.68
C ALA A 315 6.47 15.44 -7.44
N LEU A 316 6.38 16.11 -6.28
CA LEU A 316 5.21 16.90 -5.93
C LEU A 316 5.12 18.17 -6.78
N LYS A 317 6.22 18.87 -7.08
CA LYS A 317 6.17 19.98 -8.06
C LYS A 317 5.66 19.55 -9.43
N ARG A 318 6.04 18.36 -9.92
CA ARG A 318 5.48 17.78 -11.16
C ARG A 318 3.97 17.63 -11.07
N ARG A 319 3.47 17.10 -9.95
CA ARG A 319 2.03 16.93 -9.72
C ARG A 319 1.31 18.27 -9.85
N TYR A 320 1.77 19.30 -9.18
CA TYR A 320 1.12 20.61 -9.18
C TYR A 320 1.15 21.30 -10.55
N ARG A 321 2.25 21.14 -11.30
CA ARG A 321 2.29 21.56 -12.71
C ARG A 321 1.22 20.85 -13.55
N LEU A 322 0.99 19.56 -13.30
CA LEU A 322 0.03 18.72 -14.03
C LEU A 322 -1.42 18.84 -13.55
N ILE A 323 -1.72 19.59 -12.48
CA ILE A 323 -3.09 19.71 -11.97
C ILE A 323 -4.09 20.19 -13.05
N PRO A 324 -3.80 21.18 -13.92
CA PRO A 324 -4.74 21.56 -14.98
C PRO A 324 -5.08 20.39 -15.93
N HIS A 325 -4.08 19.57 -16.28
CA HIS A 325 -4.28 18.35 -17.08
C HIS A 325 -5.09 17.30 -16.32
N ILE A 326 -4.68 16.94 -15.09
CA ILE A 326 -5.36 15.93 -14.26
C ILE A 326 -6.81 16.35 -13.98
N TYR A 327 -7.05 17.63 -13.71
CA TYR A 327 -8.37 18.19 -13.48
C TYR A 327 -9.25 18.11 -14.73
N THR A 328 -8.68 18.35 -15.91
CA THR A 328 -9.34 18.11 -17.19
C THR A 328 -9.70 16.63 -17.36
N LEU A 329 -8.81 15.70 -17.02
CA LEU A 329 -9.12 14.27 -17.06
C LEU A 329 -10.29 13.89 -16.15
N PHE A 330 -10.41 14.50 -14.96
CA PHE A 330 -11.57 14.31 -14.10
C PHE A 330 -12.87 14.84 -14.70
N TYR A 331 -12.81 15.95 -15.45
CA TYR A 331 -13.97 16.43 -16.22
C TYR A 331 -14.37 15.45 -17.32
N MET A 332 -13.39 14.86 -18.03
CA MET A 332 -13.65 13.82 -19.02
C MET A 332 -14.22 12.55 -18.38
N ALA A 333 -13.70 12.14 -17.22
CA ALA A 333 -14.23 11.01 -16.45
C ALA A 333 -15.67 11.27 -16.00
N HIS A 334 -15.97 12.48 -15.55
CA HIS A 334 -17.31 12.89 -15.12
C HIS A 334 -18.33 12.87 -16.27
N THR A 335 -17.95 13.35 -17.46
CA THR A 335 -18.87 13.52 -18.60
C THR A 335 -18.95 12.29 -19.51
N ARG A 336 -17.88 11.50 -19.62
CA ARG A 336 -17.76 10.39 -20.57
C ARG A 336 -17.49 9.04 -19.91
N GLY A 337 -17.19 8.99 -18.62
CA GLY A 337 -16.82 7.76 -17.92
C GLY A 337 -15.42 7.23 -18.29
N THR A 338 -14.55 8.07 -18.86
CA THR A 338 -13.17 7.67 -19.19
C THR A 338 -12.32 7.51 -17.93
N ALA A 339 -11.40 6.54 -17.91
CA ALA A 339 -10.45 6.38 -16.82
C ALA A 339 -9.47 7.58 -16.76
N VAL A 340 -9.15 8.05 -15.54
CA VAL A 340 -8.18 9.14 -15.33
C VAL A 340 -6.75 8.60 -15.44
N ALA A 341 -6.45 7.53 -14.69
CA ALA A 341 -5.29 6.69 -14.92
C ALA A 341 -5.72 5.43 -15.70
N ALA A 342 -5.14 5.21 -16.87
CA ALA A 342 -5.51 4.11 -17.77
C ALA A 342 -4.31 3.20 -18.06
N PRO A 343 -4.52 1.90 -18.33
CA PRO A 343 -3.43 1.00 -18.67
C PRO A 343 -2.85 1.32 -20.06
N ALA A 344 -1.57 1.02 -20.26
CA ALA A 344 -0.85 1.34 -21.51
C ALA A 344 -1.53 0.77 -22.78
N PHE A 345 -2.21 -0.38 -22.68
CA PHE A 345 -2.91 -0.98 -23.81
C PHE A 345 -4.09 -0.13 -24.34
N PHE A 346 -4.53 0.91 -23.63
CA PHE A 346 -5.53 1.85 -24.17
C PHE A 346 -4.97 2.69 -25.32
N ALA A 347 -3.64 2.88 -25.38
CA ALA A 347 -3.01 3.58 -26.50
C ALA A 347 -2.99 2.75 -27.79
N ASP A 348 -2.85 1.42 -27.69
CA ASP A 348 -2.97 0.50 -28.81
C ASP A 348 -3.63 -0.82 -28.37
N PRO A 349 -4.97 -0.92 -28.41
CA PRO A 349 -5.69 -2.12 -27.97
C PRO A 349 -5.40 -3.37 -28.81
N LYS A 350 -4.80 -3.21 -30.00
CA LYS A 350 -4.47 -4.32 -30.91
C LYS A 350 -3.17 -5.01 -30.53
N ASP A 351 -2.27 -4.35 -29.79
CA ASP A 351 -1.03 -4.96 -29.32
C ASP A 351 -1.27 -5.74 -28.01
N PRO A 352 -1.18 -7.08 -28.01
CA PRO A 352 -1.36 -7.87 -26.81
C PRO A 352 -0.22 -7.71 -25.79
N ASN A 353 0.98 -7.30 -26.21
CA ASN A 353 2.14 -7.18 -25.31
C ASN A 353 1.93 -6.05 -24.29
N LEU A 354 1.14 -5.02 -24.63
CA LEU A 354 0.84 -3.92 -23.72
C LEU A 354 -0.05 -4.33 -22.53
N ARG A 355 -0.70 -5.50 -22.59
CA ARG A 355 -1.58 -5.99 -21.51
C ARG A 355 -0.81 -6.52 -20.29
N THR A 356 0.46 -6.85 -20.46
CA THR A 356 1.31 -7.40 -19.39
C THR A 356 2.20 -6.34 -18.74
N LEU A 357 2.06 -5.06 -19.13
CA LEU A 357 2.85 -3.97 -18.56
C LEU A 357 2.25 -3.52 -17.22
N GLU A 358 3.02 -3.72 -16.15
CA GLU A 358 2.62 -3.40 -14.76
C GLU A 358 3.44 -2.25 -14.16
N ASN A 359 4.32 -1.63 -14.94
CA ASN A 359 5.23 -0.56 -14.51
C ASN A 359 4.99 0.78 -15.21
N CYS A 360 3.87 0.94 -15.92
CA CYS A 360 3.49 2.19 -16.57
C CYS A 360 1.97 2.38 -16.63
N PHE A 361 1.55 3.63 -16.80
CA PHE A 361 0.16 4.01 -16.97
C PHE A 361 0.02 5.32 -17.75
N LEU A 362 -1.16 5.55 -18.30
CA LEU A 362 -1.54 6.74 -19.05
C LEU A 362 -2.34 7.71 -18.17
N LEU A 363 -1.99 8.98 -18.21
CA LEU A 363 -2.83 10.11 -17.78
C LEU A 363 -3.31 10.84 -19.04
N GLY A 364 -4.40 10.36 -19.63
CA GLY A 364 -4.79 10.78 -20.98
C GLY A 364 -3.70 10.44 -22.00
N PRO A 365 -3.14 11.40 -22.76
CA PRO A 365 -2.08 11.15 -23.72
C PRO A 365 -0.66 11.12 -23.12
N LEU A 366 -0.53 11.33 -21.80
CA LEU A 366 0.76 11.31 -21.10
C LEU A 366 1.04 9.91 -20.57
N LEU A 367 2.08 9.23 -21.06
CA LEU A 367 2.57 7.97 -20.52
C LEU A 367 3.56 8.25 -19.38
N VAL A 368 3.24 7.71 -18.20
CA VAL A 368 4.08 7.71 -17.00
C VAL A 368 4.70 6.33 -16.88
N TYR A 369 6.02 6.26 -16.95
CA TYR A 369 6.77 5.01 -16.85
C TYR A 369 7.65 5.02 -15.59
N ALA A 370 7.46 4.04 -14.72
CA ALA A 370 8.10 3.99 -13.41
C ALA A 370 9.07 2.80 -13.31
N SER A 371 10.15 2.96 -12.56
CA SER A 371 10.95 1.82 -12.14
C SER A 371 10.47 1.34 -10.77
N THR A 372 9.99 0.09 -10.72
CA THR A 372 9.46 -0.53 -9.50
C THR A 372 10.46 -1.48 -8.83
N MET A 373 11.71 -1.50 -9.29
CA MET A 373 12.78 -2.36 -8.78
C MET A 373 13.81 -1.56 -7.97
N PRO A 374 14.41 -2.15 -6.92
CA PRO A 374 15.35 -1.46 -6.03
C PRO A 374 16.65 -1.02 -6.74
N ASP A 375 17.15 -1.85 -7.64
CA ASP A 375 18.48 -1.76 -8.23
C ASP A 375 18.51 -1.02 -9.58
N LEU A 376 17.34 -0.71 -10.14
CA LEU A 376 17.20 -0.08 -11.46
C LEU A 376 16.52 1.29 -11.35
N GLY A 377 17.17 2.33 -11.87
CA GLY A 377 16.57 3.66 -12.03
C GLY A 377 15.75 3.78 -13.32
N SER A 378 14.90 4.79 -13.42
CA SER A 378 14.08 5.05 -14.62
C SER A 378 14.93 5.34 -15.87
N ASP A 379 16.13 5.87 -15.68
CA ASP A 379 17.15 6.14 -16.70
C ASP A 379 17.70 4.86 -17.37
N LYS A 380 17.58 3.70 -16.71
CA LYS A 380 18.13 2.41 -17.17
C LYS A 380 17.07 1.41 -17.63
N LEU A 381 15.79 1.80 -17.64
CA LEU A 381 14.70 0.92 -18.03
C LEU A 381 14.74 0.64 -19.54
N GLN A 382 14.57 -0.63 -19.92
CA GLN A 382 14.15 -0.97 -21.27
C GLN A 382 12.64 -0.72 -21.38
N LEU A 383 12.27 0.23 -22.21
CA LEU A 383 10.90 0.71 -22.33
C LEU A 383 10.18 0.02 -23.48
N VAL A 384 8.99 -0.50 -23.21
CA VAL A 384 8.06 -0.96 -24.24
C VAL A 384 7.04 0.17 -24.45
N LEU A 385 7.19 0.91 -25.55
CA LEU A 385 6.28 1.99 -25.91
C LEU A 385 5.19 1.48 -26.86
N PRO A 386 3.94 1.98 -26.74
CA PRO A 386 2.91 1.72 -27.74
C PRO A 386 3.34 2.20 -29.13
N LYS A 387 2.76 1.64 -30.18
CA LYS A 387 3.02 2.09 -31.56
C LYS A 387 2.68 3.58 -31.75
N GLY A 388 3.50 4.28 -32.52
CA GLY A 388 3.32 5.69 -32.87
C GLY A 388 4.43 6.58 -32.32
N ILE A 389 4.23 7.89 -32.42
CA ILE A 389 5.17 8.90 -31.91
C ILE A 389 4.97 9.08 -30.40
N TRP A 390 6.05 8.95 -29.64
CA TRP A 390 6.09 9.21 -28.20
C TRP A 390 7.34 10.02 -27.88
N LEU A 391 7.14 11.28 -27.48
CA LEU A 391 8.24 12.22 -27.23
C LEU A 391 8.48 12.34 -25.72
N SER A 392 9.71 12.02 -25.30
CA SER A 392 10.10 12.19 -23.90
C SER A 392 10.30 13.65 -23.53
N PHE A 393 10.02 13.99 -22.28
CA PHE A 393 10.32 15.29 -21.70
C PHE A 393 10.45 15.20 -20.18
N ASP A 394 10.99 16.27 -19.58
CA ASP A 394 11.01 16.50 -18.14
C ASP A 394 10.79 18.00 -17.85
N PHE A 395 10.86 18.40 -16.58
CA PHE A 395 10.71 19.80 -16.17
C PHE A 395 12.04 20.40 -15.71
N ASP A 396 13.15 20.00 -16.34
CA ASP A 396 14.52 20.27 -15.87
C ASP A 396 14.77 19.67 -14.47
N ASP A 397 14.19 18.49 -14.26
CA ASP A 397 14.16 17.76 -13.00
C ASP A 397 14.42 16.25 -13.19
N SER A 398 15.17 15.90 -14.24
CA SER A 398 15.48 14.50 -14.57
C SER A 398 16.17 13.79 -13.40
N HIS A 399 15.55 12.77 -12.80
CA HIS A 399 16.12 12.01 -11.69
C HIS A 399 15.81 10.50 -11.83
N PRO A 400 16.74 9.57 -11.52
CA PRO A 400 16.50 8.12 -11.61
C PRO A 400 15.33 7.58 -10.79
N ASP A 401 14.98 8.27 -9.72
CA ASP A 401 13.86 7.93 -8.83
C ASP A 401 12.53 8.61 -9.18
N LEU A 402 12.52 9.47 -10.21
CA LEU A 402 11.31 10.04 -10.79
C LEU A 402 10.87 9.22 -12.02
N PRO A 403 9.55 9.17 -12.32
CA PRO A 403 9.07 8.47 -13.51
C PRO A 403 9.53 9.19 -14.78
N ALA A 404 9.76 8.41 -15.83
CA ALA A 404 9.94 8.94 -17.17
C ALA A 404 8.58 9.33 -17.76
N LEU A 405 8.53 10.47 -18.45
CA LEU A 405 7.32 11.02 -19.05
C LEU A 405 7.43 11.02 -20.57
N TYR A 406 6.39 10.55 -21.24
CA TYR A 406 6.29 10.55 -22.70
C TYR A 406 4.94 11.12 -23.12
N LEU A 407 4.94 12.14 -23.96
CA LEU A 407 3.73 12.67 -24.58
C LEU A 407 3.50 11.97 -25.92
N GLN A 408 2.29 11.44 -26.12
CA GLN A 408 1.88 10.89 -27.40
C GLN A 408 1.82 11.99 -28.47
N GLY A 409 2.38 11.73 -29.66
CA GLY A 409 2.22 12.60 -30.82
C GLY A 409 0.75 12.76 -31.19
N GLY A 410 0.35 13.97 -31.57
CA GLY A 410 -1.06 14.32 -31.83
C GLY A 410 -1.74 15.04 -30.67
N TYR A 411 -1.02 15.32 -29.58
CA TYR A 411 -1.62 15.85 -28.36
C TYR A 411 -0.94 17.10 -27.80
N ILE A 412 -1.75 17.89 -27.12
CA ILE A 412 -1.35 19.07 -26.35
C ILE A 412 -1.82 18.85 -24.90
N ILE A 413 -0.95 19.07 -23.92
CA ILE A 413 -1.31 19.02 -22.49
C ILE A 413 -1.11 20.39 -21.82
N PRO A 414 -2.08 20.87 -21.04
CA PRO A 414 -1.97 22.13 -20.29
C PRO A 414 -1.30 21.93 -18.93
N LEU A 415 -0.45 22.87 -18.55
CA LEU A 415 0.29 22.87 -17.29
C LEU A 415 0.20 24.22 -16.59
N GLY A 416 0.17 24.18 -15.27
CA GLY A 416 0.19 25.35 -14.41
C GLY A 416 1.56 25.60 -13.77
N PRO A 417 1.69 26.67 -12.97
CA PRO A 417 2.87 26.89 -12.16
C PRO A 417 3.03 25.82 -11.06
N PRO A 418 4.25 25.58 -10.56
CA PRO A 418 4.51 24.67 -9.45
C PRO A 418 4.14 25.30 -8.10
N LEU A 419 2.85 25.34 -7.79
CA LEU A 419 2.28 25.94 -6.57
C LEU A 419 2.60 25.13 -5.30
N GLN A 420 2.54 25.76 -4.13
CA GLN A 420 2.65 25.09 -2.82
C GLN A 420 1.34 24.44 -2.37
N HIS A 421 0.21 24.96 -2.82
CA HIS A 421 -1.11 24.36 -2.67
C HIS A 421 -2.03 24.86 -3.78
N VAL A 422 -3.12 24.15 -4.09
CA VAL A 422 -4.03 24.53 -5.20
C VAL A 422 -4.66 25.91 -4.98
N GLY A 423 -4.89 26.27 -3.73
CA GLY A 423 -5.46 27.58 -3.36
C GLY A 423 -4.60 28.80 -3.73
N GLU A 424 -3.32 28.64 -4.08
CA GLU A 424 -2.49 29.74 -4.60
C GLU A 424 -2.82 30.09 -6.07
N SER A 425 -3.50 29.18 -6.78
CA SER A 425 -3.76 29.36 -8.20
C SER A 425 -4.58 30.62 -8.48
N ASN A 426 -4.12 31.40 -9.44
CA ASN A 426 -4.79 32.60 -9.92
C ASN A 426 -5.14 32.45 -11.40
N PRO A 427 -6.33 32.91 -11.84
CA PRO A 427 -6.65 32.93 -13.27
C PRO A 427 -5.61 33.66 -14.14
N SER A 428 -4.88 34.64 -13.60
CA SER A 428 -3.82 35.35 -14.33
C SER A 428 -2.46 34.63 -14.38
N ASP A 429 -2.33 33.48 -13.71
CA ASP A 429 -1.09 32.69 -13.74
C ASP A 429 -0.75 32.26 -15.17
N ASP A 430 0.54 32.15 -15.46
CA ASP A 430 1.00 31.67 -16.75
C ASP A 430 0.48 30.24 -17.02
N LEU A 431 -0.07 30.03 -18.22
CA LEU A 431 -0.42 28.72 -18.72
C LEU A 431 0.69 28.21 -19.64
N THR A 432 1.12 26.97 -19.45
CA THR A 432 2.05 26.31 -20.37
C THR A 432 1.32 25.22 -21.17
N LEU A 433 1.54 25.16 -22.48
CA LEU A 433 1.08 24.07 -23.35
C LEU A 433 2.28 23.30 -23.85
N ILE A 434 2.39 22.01 -23.49
CA ILE A 434 3.34 21.10 -24.13
C ILE A 434 2.66 20.48 -25.35
N VAL A 435 3.28 20.62 -26.52
CA VAL A 435 2.75 20.20 -27.83
C VAL A 435 3.63 19.10 -28.40
N ALA A 436 3.04 17.96 -28.78
CA ALA A 436 3.70 16.93 -29.58
C ALA A 436 2.90 16.69 -30.86
N LEU A 437 3.48 16.96 -32.02
CA LEU A 437 2.85 16.72 -33.32
C LEU A 437 2.82 15.20 -33.65
N ASP A 438 1.79 14.76 -34.37
CA ASP A 438 1.69 13.41 -34.90
C ASP A 438 2.35 13.27 -36.30
N GLU A 439 2.21 12.08 -36.91
CA GLU A 439 2.69 11.77 -38.26
C GLU A 439 1.99 12.61 -39.37
N HIS A 440 0.91 13.33 -39.03
CA HIS A 440 0.21 14.25 -39.91
C HIS A 440 0.50 15.72 -39.57
N GLU A 441 1.49 15.94 -38.71
CA GLU A 441 1.93 17.26 -38.26
C GLU A 441 0.85 18.08 -37.55
N LYS A 442 -0.02 17.39 -36.81
CA LYS A 442 -1.11 18.01 -36.02
C LYS A 442 -1.03 17.62 -34.56
N ALA A 443 -1.63 18.44 -33.71
CA ALA A 443 -1.90 18.09 -32.32
C ALA A 443 -3.19 18.75 -31.82
N LYS A 444 -3.84 18.14 -30.83
CA LYS A 444 -5.02 18.69 -30.15
C LYS A 444 -4.95 18.53 -28.65
N GLY A 445 -5.51 19.47 -27.91
CA GLY A 445 -5.62 19.39 -26.45
C GLY A 445 -6.87 20.07 -25.94
N ILE A 446 -7.21 19.74 -24.70
CA ILE A 446 -8.37 20.28 -24.02
C ILE A 446 -7.91 20.78 -22.64
N LEU A 447 -8.44 21.92 -22.22
CA LEU A 447 -8.30 22.45 -20.88
C LEU A 447 -9.67 22.78 -20.31
N PHE A 448 -10.02 22.17 -19.18
CA PHE A 448 -11.21 22.49 -18.39
C PHE A 448 -10.85 23.36 -17.19
N GLU A 449 -11.59 24.46 -17.01
CA GLU A 449 -11.44 25.39 -15.89
C GLU A 449 -12.81 25.78 -15.34
N ASP A 450 -12.92 25.84 -14.01
CA ASP A 450 -14.07 26.34 -13.27
C ASP A 450 -13.59 26.92 -11.92
N ASP A 451 -14.52 27.18 -10.99
CA ASP A 451 -14.23 27.70 -9.64
C ASP A 451 -13.43 26.72 -8.75
N GLY A 452 -13.24 25.47 -9.18
CA GLY A 452 -12.48 24.44 -8.48
C GLY A 452 -13.23 23.78 -7.32
N ASP A 453 -14.14 24.49 -6.63
CA ASP A 453 -15.03 23.95 -5.62
C ASP A 453 -16.44 24.51 -5.81
N GLY A 454 -17.46 23.66 -5.65
CA GLY A 454 -18.87 23.99 -5.93
C GLY A 454 -19.41 23.58 -7.29
N TYR A 455 -20.67 23.93 -7.56
CA TYR A 455 -21.46 23.31 -8.65
C TYR A 455 -21.75 24.22 -9.85
N GLY A 456 -21.11 25.38 -9.96
CA GLY A 456 -21.30 26.32 -11.08
C GLY A 456 -21.14 25.65 -12.45
N PHE A 457 -20.16 24.76 -12.59
CA PHE A 457 -19.92 24.02 -13.84
C PHE A 457 -21.14 23.23 -14.34
N THR A 458 -22.02 22.75 -13.44
CA THR A 458 -23.26 22.04 -13.83
C THR A 458 -24.29 22.96 -14.50
N LYS A 459 -24.15 24.27 -14.30
CA LYS A 459 -24.99 25.34 -14.88
C LYS A 459 -24.31 26.03 -16.07
N GLY A 460 -23.16 25.51 -16.53
CA GLY A 460 -22.38 26.12 -17.59
C GLY A 460 -21.32 27.13 -17.14
N GLU A 461 -21.15 27.37 -15.83
CA GLU A 461 -20.10 28.26 -15.30
C GLU A 461 -18.74 27.52 -15.29
N TYR A 462 -18.24 27.22 -16.48
CA TYR A 462 -16.91 26.67 -16.74
C TYR A 462 -16.37 27.23 -18.06
N LEU A 463 -15.08 27.01 -18.31
CA LEU A 463 -14.41 27.27 -19.58
C LEU A 463 -13.76 25.97 -20.05
N LEU A 464 -14.22 25.44 -21.18
CA LEU A 464 -13.58 24.32 -21.86
C LEU A 464 -12.92 24.87 -23.13
N THR A 465 -11.59 24.86 -23.17
CA THR A 465 -10.82 25.36 -24.33
C THR A 465 -10.26 24.19 -25.13
N HIS A 466 -10.53 24.16 -26.43
CA HIS A 466 -9.94 23.21 -27.37
C HIS A 466 -8.80 23.89 -28.13
N TYR A 467 -7.59 23.42 -27.88
CA TYR A 467 -6.38 23.87 -28.58
C TYR A 467 -6.06 22.94 -29.74
N ILE A 468 -5.59 23.53 -30.84
CA ILE A 468 -5.04 22.81 -31.98
C ILE A 468 -3.67 23.38 -32.34
N ALA A 469 -2.77 22.52 -32.80
CA ALA A 469 -1.49 22.89 -33.38
C ALA A 469 -1.36 22.20 -34.74
N GLU A 470 -0.92 22.92 -35.76
CA GLU A 470 -0.73 22.39 -37.12
C GLU A 470 0.55 22.99 -37.72
N LEU A 471 1.38 22.16 -38.36
CA LEU A 471 2.54 22.61 -39.14
C LEU A 471 2.10 22.90 -40.58
N GLU A 472 2.32 24.13 -41.04
CA GLU A 472 2.16 24.52 -42.44
C GLU A 472 3.38 25.33 -42.89
N SER A 473 4.00 24.96 -44.01
CA SER A 473 5.13 25.70 -44.60
C SER A 473 6.24 26.06 -43.59
N SER A 474 6.64 25.09 -42.77
CA SER A 474 7.65 25.24 -41.70
C SER A 474 7.25 26.14 -40.53
N VAL A 475 5.96 26.44 -40.34
CA VAL A 475 5.45 27.19 -39.19
C VAL A 475 4.41 26.37 -38.45
N VAL A 476 4.65 26.10 -37.17
CA VAL A 476 3.65 25.49 -36.30
C VAL A 476 2.75 26.59 -35.76
N THR A 477 1.47 26.54 -36.11
CA THR A 477 0.47 27.48 -35.62
C THR A 477 -0.35 26.83 -34.51
N VAL A 478 -0.28 27.38 -33.29
CA VAL A 478 -1.12 27.00 -32.15
C VAL A 478 -2.25 28.01 -32.01
N ARG A 479 -3.48 27.52 -31.96
CA ARG A 479 -4.69 28.34 -31.84
C ARG A 479 -5.81 27.61 -31.13
N ILE A 480 -6.83 28.36 -30.73
CA ILE A 480 -8.07 27.79 -30.19
C ILE A 480 -9.00 27.44 -31.35
N SER A 481 -9.46 26.20 -31.40
CA SER A 481 -10.47 25.77 -32.38
C SER A 481 -11.89 26.02 -31.90
N GLU A 482 -12.12 25.83 -30.60
CA GLU A 482 -13.45 25.88 -29.99
C GLU A 482 -13.35 26.27 -28.51
N THR A 483 -14.40 26.90 -27.99
CA THR A 483 -14.56 27.20 -26.57
C THR A 483 -16.00 26.92 -26.16
N GLU A 484 -16.19 26.25 -25.03
CA GLU A 484 -17.50 25.96 -24.45
C GLU A 484 -17.60 26.51 -23.02
N GLY A 485 -18.84 26.73 -22.58
CA GLY A 485 -19.16 27.26 -21.25
C GLY A 485 -19.26 28.79 -21.20
N LEU A 486 -19.67 29.31 -20.05
CA LEU A 486 -19.97 30.72 -19.81
C LEU A 486 -18.86 31.45 -19.04
N TRP A 487 -17.85 30.72 -18.54
CA TRP A 487 -16.77 31.32 -17.78
C TRP A 487 -15.86 32.14 -18.68
N LYS A 488 -15.55 33.36 -18.23
CA LYS A 488 -14.74 34.28 -19.03
C LYS A 488 -13.29 33.83 -19.07
N ARG A 489 -12.72 33.71 -20.28
CA ARG A 489 -11.29 33.43 -20.47
C ARG A 489 -10.43 34.44 -19.69
N PRO A 490 -9.50 33.96 -18.84
CA PRO A 490 -8.60 34.85 -18.14
C PRO A 490 -7.59 35.49 -19.09
N ASN A 491 -7.20 36.73 -18.79
CA ASN A 491 -6.10 37.38 -19.49
C ASN A 491 -4.78 36.98 -18.82
N ARG A 492 -4.06 36.04 -19.43
CA ARG A 492 -2.80 35.48 -18.91
C ARG A 492 -1.82 35.23 -20.03
N ARG A 493 -0.54 35.08 -19.67
CA ARG A 493 0.48 34.67 -20.64
C ARG A 493 0.36 33.19 -20.95
N LEU A 494 0.68 32.84 -22.18
CA LEU A 494 0.71 31.49 -22.70
C LEU A 494 2.14 31.15 -23.11
N HIS A 495 2.71 30.08 -22.55
CA HIS A 495 3.99 29.50 -22.93
C HIS A 495 3.75 28.23 -23.73
N VAL A 496 4.01 28.26 -25.03
CA VAL A 496 3.97 27.06 -25.88
C VAL A 496 5.35 26.43 -25.89
N GLN A 497 5.40 25.14 -25.55
CA GLN A 497 6.60 24.29 -25.60
C GLN A 497 6.36 23.18 -26.62
N LEU A 498 6.95 23.31 -27.80
CA LEU A 498 6.82 22.33 -28.88
C LEU A 498 7.95 21.30 -28.80
N LEU A 499 7.60 20.03 -28.56
CA LEU A 499 8.54 18.92 -28.51
C LEU A 499 9.05 18.56 -29.90
N ILE A 500 10.38 18.51 -30.05
CA ILE A 500 11.06 18.20 -31.34
C ILE A 500 11.96 16.96 -31.26
N GLY A 501 12.04 16.30 -30.10
CA GLY A 501 12.73 15.01 -29.91
C GLY A 501 13.65 14.96 -28.69
N ASP A 502 13.65 13.83 -27.98
CA ASP A 502 14.54 13.55 -26.83
C ASP A 502 14.66 14.70 -25.81
N GLY A 503 13.52 15.23 -25.36
CA GLY A 503 13.45 16.34 -24.41
C GLY A 503 13.69 17.73 -25.00
N ALA A 504 14.17 17.85 -26.24
CA ALA A 504 14.38 19.15 -26.86
C ALA A 504 13.04 19.81 -27.21
N MET A 505 12.95 21.11 -26.93
CA MET A 505 11.75 21.92 -27.11
C MET A 505 12.07 23.24 -27.84
N LEU A 506 11.10 23.70 -28.64
CA LEU A 506 11.02 25.08 -29.08
C LEU A 506 10.03 25.84 -28.20
N HIS A 507 10.33 27.09 -27.90
CA HIS A 507 9.56 27.89 -26.96
C HIS A 507 8.98 29.12 -27.64
N MET A 508 7.73 29.46 -27.31
CA MET A 508 7.07 30.70 -27.72
C MET A 508 6.21 31.24 -26.58
N TRP A 509 6.26 32.54 -26.38
CA TRP A 509 5.43 33.24 -25.41
C TRP A 509 4.42 34.14 -26.12
N GLY A 510 3.21 34.19 -25.59
CA GLY A 510 2.17 35.12 -26.04
C GLY A 510 1.04 35.22 -25.02
N ILE A 511 -0.17 35.47 -25.49
CA ILE A 511 -1.37 35.62 -24.65
C ILE A 511 -2.36 34.49 -24.93
N ASP A 512 -2.95 33.91 -23.88
CA ASP A 512 -4.00 32.89 -24.00
C ASP A 512 -5.22 33.50 -24.72
N GLY A 513 -5.63 32.89 -25.83
CA GLY A 513 -6.67 33.42 -26.72
C GLY A 513 -6.16 33.80 -28.11
N GLU A 514 -4.87 34.12 -28.23
CA GLU A 514 -4.26 34.55 -29.48
C GLU A 514 -3.70 33.37 -30.30
N VAL A 515 -3.45 33.64 -31.58
CA VAL A 515 -2.77 32.69 -32.46
C VAL A 515 -1.26 32.84 -32.27
N LEU A 516 -0.59 31.76 -31.91
CA LEU A 516 0.86 31.73 -31.72
C LEU A 516 1.52 30.91 -32.82
N GLN A 517 2.65 31.41 -33.33
CA GLN A 517 3.37 30.79 -34.43
C GLN A 517 4.81 30.51 -34.03
N ILE A 518 5.27 29.29 -34.25
CA ILE A 518 6.63 28.85 -34.00
C ILE A 518 7.25 28.49 -35.35
N GLU A 519 8.30 29.21 -35.75
CA GLU A 519 9.07 28.85 -36.94
C GLU A 519 9.90 27.60 -36.65
N MET A 520 9.77 26.60 -37.53
CA MET A 520 10.55 25.38 -37.44
C MET A 520 11.98 25.64 -37.94
N PRO A 521 13.02 25.28 -37.16
CA PRO A 521 14.40 25.34 -37.59
C PRO A 521 14.64 24.38 -38.75
N SER A 522 15.79 24.52 -39.40
CA SER A 522 16.27 23.50 -40.33
C SER A 522 16.50 22.16 -39.63
N GLU A 523 16.43 21.04 -40.36
CA GLU A 523 16.69 19.70 -39.80
C GLU A 523 18.06 19.60 -39.11
N ILE A 524 19.06 20.32 -39.61
CA ILE A 524 20.41 20.38 -39.02
C ILE A 524 20.37 21.07 -37.65
N GLU A 525 19.58 22.14 -37.50
CA GLU A 525 19.42 22.84 -36.23
C GLU A 525 18.61 22.02 -35.24
N VAL A 526 17.53 21.36 -35.68
CA VAL A 526 16.77 20.41 -34.85
C VAL A 526 17.68 19.30 -34.34
N SER A 527 18.49 18.68 -35.20
CA SER A 527 19.44 17.64 -34.78
C SER A 527 20.45 18.17 -33.75
N LYS A 528 20.93 19.41 -33.88
CA LYS A 528 21.83 20.03 -32.89
C LYS A 528 21.14 20.26 -31.54
N LEU A 529 19.90 20.76 -31.56
CA LEU A 529 19.10 20.98 -30.34
C LEU A 529 18.84 19.68 -29.61
N VAL A 530 18.44 18.63 -30.34
CA VAL A 530 18.24 17.28 -29.81
C VAL A 530 19.52 16.71 -29.20
N SER A 531 20.66 16.82 -29.90
CA SER A 531 21.95 16.39 -29.35
C SER A 531 22.36 17.19 -28.11
N SER A 532 22.11 18.50 -28.09
CA SER A 532 22.40 19.36 -26.92
C SER A 532 21.52 19.01 -25.73
N SER A 533 20.23 18.71 -25.95
CA SER A 533 19.30 18.27 -24.91
C SER A 533 19.75 16.94 -24.29
N LYS A 534 20.11 15.96 -25.11
CA LYS A 534 20.66 14.67 -24.65
C LYS A 534 21.90 14.85 -23.80
N GLU A 535 22.82 15.68 -24.27
CA GLU A 535 24.07 15.94 -23.56
C GLU A 535 23.83 16.67 -22.24
N HIS A 536 22.95 17.68 -22.23
CA HIS A 536 22.55 18.37 -21.01
C HIS A 536 21.94 17.42 -19.99
N ARG A 537 21.00 16.56 -20.42
CA ARG A 537 20.38 15.54 -19.56
C ARG A 537 21.39 14.54 -19.01
N ARG A 538 22.34 14.09 -19.85
CA ARG A 538 23.44 13.20 -19.42
C ARG A 538 24.30 13.86 -18.34
N LEU A 539 24.75 15.09 -18.57
CA LEU A 539 25.55 15.85 -17.61
C LEU A 539 24.78 16.13 -16.32
N HIS A 540 23.49 16.44 -16.42
CA HIS A 540 22.61 16.63 -15.26
C HIS A 540 22.54 15.35 -14.42
N LEU A 541 22.25 14.20 -15.03
CA LEU A 541 22.21 12.88 -14.36
C LEU A 541 23.55 12.49 -13.73
N GLU A 542 24.68 12.84 -14.34
CA GLU A 542 26.02 12.62 -13.78
C GLU A 542 26.32 13.50 -12.56
N SER A 543 25.66 14.65 -12.44
CA SER A 543 25.86 15.62 -11.35
C SER A 543 24.94 15.43 -10.15
N ILE A 544 23.85 14.66 -10.31
CA ILE A 544 22.82 14.48 -9.30
C ILE A 544 23.32 13.66 -8.11
N LYS A 545 22.94 14.09 -6.91
CA LYS A 545 23.06 13.28 -5.69
C LYS A 545 21.94 12.26 -5.66
N LEU A 546 22.32 10.99 -5.74
CA LEU A 546 21.36 9.89 -5.65
C LEU A 546 20.94 9.65 -4.21
N ILE A 547 19.67 9.26 -4.01
CA ILE A 547 19.23 8.70 -2.75
C ILE A 547 20.14 7.51 -2.42
N PRO A 548 20.81 7.51 -1.26
CA PRO A 548 21.80 6.50 -0.96
C PRO A 548 21.12 5.13 -0.82
N ASN A 549 21.82 4.08 -1.27
CA ASN A 549 21.41 2.69 -1.06
C ASN A 549 21.70 2.30 0.39
N VAL A 550 21.06 3.00 1.31
CA VAL A 550 21.21 2.80 2.74
C VAL A 550 19.96 2.05 3.18
N GLU A 551 20.11 0.75 3.39
CA GLU A 551 19.17 -0.06 4.19
C GLU A 551 19.24 0.33 5.67
N ASP A 552 20.20 1.19 6.03
CA ASP A 552 20.55 1.59 7.38
C ASP A 552 19.80 2.85 7.81
N VAL A 553 18.56 2.68 8.28
CA VAL A 553 17.98 3.69 9.17
C VAL A 553 18.79 3.63 10.46
N SER A 554 19.59 4.67 10.72
CA SER A 554 20.36 4.81 11.95
C SER A 554 19.44 4.69 13.17
N GLY A 555 19.40 3.49 13.75
CA GLY A 555 18.52 3.11 14.85
C GLY A 555 19.13 2.00 15.67
N HIS A 556 20.01 2.41 16.59
CA HIS A 556 20.60 1.63 17.69
C HIS A 556 21.76 0.67 17.37
N LYS A 557 22.85 0.89 18.13
CA LYS A 557 24.04 0.05 18.20
C LYS A 557 23.68 -1.35 18.74
N GLY A 558 23.55 -2.32 17.83
CA GLY A 558 23.69 -3.75 18.05
C GLY A 558 24.43 -4.32 16.84
N GLY A 559 25.32 -5.30 17.02
CA GLY A 559 26.33 -5.69 16.02
C GLY A 559 25.77 -6.07 14.65
N GLU A 560 26.43 -5.58 13.61
CA GLU A 560 26.18 -5.84 12.19
C GLU A 560 26.04 -7.35 11.87
N LEU A 561 24.92 -7.73 11.27
CA LEU A 561 24.84 -8.85 10.34
C LEU A 561 24.32 -8.31 9.01
N SER A 562 25.19 -8.27 8.00
CA SER A 562 24.81 -7.93 6.62
C SER A 562 23.59 -8.76 6.18
N GLY A 563 22.63 -8.18 5.44
CA GLY A 563 21.45 -8.85 4.87
C GLY A 563 21.72 -9.95 3.82
N THR A 564 22.86 -10.64 3.91
CA THR A 564 23.28 -11.75 3.06
C THR A 564 22.94 -13.08 3.72
N PRO A 565 22.21 -14.00 3.06
CA PRO A 565 21.80 -15.26 3.70
C PRO A 565 23.02 -16.06 4.10
N ILE A 566 23.00 -16.62 5.29
CA ILE A 566 24.01 -17.57 5.74
C ILE A 566 23.76 -18.87 4.99
N VAL A 567 24.77 -19.33 4.24
CA VAL A 567 24.75 -20.65 3.64
C VAL A 567 25.50 -21.59 4.56
N LEU A 568 24.82 -22.65 5.02
CA LEU A 568 25.46 -23.83 5.61
C LEU A 568 25.47 -24.92 4.54
N GLN A 569 26.64 -25.47 4.25
CA GLN A 569 26.79 -26.45 3.19
C GLN A 569 27.84 -27.48 3.60
N SER A 570 27.36 -28.60 4.12
CA SER A 570 28.19 -29.72 4.56
C SER A 570 27.44 -31.03 4.31
N GLY A 571 28.19 -32.13 4.13
CA GLY A 571 27.61 -33.44 3.82
C GLY A 571 26.69 -33.42 2.59
N ASP A 572 25.49 -33.99 2.75
CA ASP A 572 24.47 -34.11 1.69
C ASP A 572 23.53 -32.90 1.62
N TRP A 573 23.79 -31.83 2.39
CA TRP A 573 22.83 -30.74 2.58
C TRP A 573 23.40 -29.36 2.25
N SER A 574 22.55 -28.51 1.66
CA SER A 574 22.77 -27.07 1.56
C SER A 574 21.54 -26.32 2.05
N LEU A 575 21.76 -25.50 3.07
CA LEU A 575 20.73 -24.71 3.75
C LEU A 575 21.02 -23.22 3.56
N LYS A 576 19.99 -22.43 3.23
CA LYS A 576 20.08 -20.97 3.23
C LYS A 576 19.25 -20.40 4.37
N ILE A 577 19.91 -19.73 5.30
CA ILE A 577 19.35 -19.22 6.55
C ILE A 577 19.38 -17.68 6.54
N VAL A 578 18.32 -17.04 7.02
CA VAL A 578 18.17 -15.59 7.07
C VAL A 578 18.01 -15.12 8.53
N PRO A 579 19.10 -14.76 9.23
CA PRO A 579 19.04 -14.31 10.61
C PRO A 579 18.05 -13.16 10.85
N TRP A 580 18.00 -12.17 9.95
CA TRP A 580 17.15 -10.98 10.09
C TRP A 580 15.66 -11.19 9.80
N ILE A 581 15.22 -12.43 9.50
CA ILE A 581 13.79 -12.77 9.35
C ILE A 581 13.50 -14.07 10.12
N GLY A 582 13.33 -13.97 11.44
CA GLY A 582 12.98 -15.10 12.30
C GLY A 582 14.03 -16.23 12.35
N GLY A 583 15.27 -15.94 11.93
CA GLY A 583 16.30 -16.95 11.65
C GLY A 583 15.92 -17.98 10.57
N ARG A 584 14.91 -17.69 9.73
CA ARG A 584 14.22 -18.65 8.83
C ARG A 584 15.17 -19.41 7.91
N ILE A 585 14.87 -20.67 7.61
CA ILE A 585 15.51 -21.40 6.50
C ILE A 585 14.66 -21.19 5.25
N ILE A 586 15.21 -20.52 4.24
CA ILE A 586 14.53 -20.20 2.98
C ILE A 586 14.84 -21.17 1.85
N SER A 587 15.82 -22.06 2.05
CA SER A 587 16.15 -23.10 1.10
C SER A 587 16.69 -24.33 1.82
N MET A 588 16.16 -25.51 1.48
CA MET A 588 16.70 -26.80 1.90
C MET A 588 16.93 -27.66 0.66
N VAL A 589 18.19 -27.94 0.34
CA VAL A 589 18.60 -28.72 -0.84
C VAL A 589 19.33 -29.97 -0.38
N HIS A 590 18.87 -31.13 -0.85
CA HIS A 590 19.58 -32.40 -0.73
C HIS A 590 20.49 -32.58 -1.95
N LEU A 591 21.79 -32.36 -1.76
CA LEU A 591 22.80 -32.26 -2.81
C LEU A 591 22.91 -33.52 -3.69
N PRO A 592 22.94 -34.76 -3.15
CA PRO A 592 23.04 -35.97 -3.97
C PRO A 592 21.89 -36.13 -4.97
N SER A 593 20.66 -35.82 -4.54
CA SER A 593 19.47 -35.91 -5.39
C SER A 593 19.22 -34.66 -6.25
N GLY A 594 19.92 -33.55 -5.97
CA GLY A 594 19.60 -32.22 -6.52
C GLY A 594 18.22 -31.67 -6.11
N ARG A 595 17.49 -32.33 -5.19
CA ARG A 595 16.14 -31.95 -4.80
C ARG A 595 16.15 -30.78 -3.83
N GLN A 596 15.48 -29.70 -4.20
CA GLN A 596 15.12 -28.62 -3.29
C GLN A 596 13.77 -28.94 -2.65
N TRP A 597 13.80 -29.40 -1.40
CA TRP A 597 12.60 -29.78 -0.62
C TRP A 597 11.83 -28.57 -0.12
N LEU A 598 12.54 -27.47 0.13
CA LEU A 598 11.97 -26.22 0.63
C LEU A 598 12.59 -25.06 -0.15
N HIS A 599 11.74 -24.15 -0.62
CA HIS A 599 12.15 -22.90 -1.23
C HIS A 599 11.17 -21.79 -0.86
N SER A 600 11.71 -20.67 -0.39
CA SER A 600 10.97 -19.48 -0.03
C SER A 600 11.59 -18.25 -0.71
N ARG A 601 10.73 -17.31 -1.12
CA ARG A 601 11.11 -15.91 -1.35
C ARG A 601 10.92 -15.22 0.00
N PHE A 602 11.88 -14.40 0.43
CA PHE A 602 12.09 -13.85 1.79
C PHE A 602 10.85 -13.54 2.68
N GLU A 603 9.66 -13.37 2.13
CA GLU A 603 8.44 -12.91 2.81
C GLU A 603 7.30 -13.96 2.90
N ILE A 604 7.40 -15.13 2.24
CA ILE A 604 6.33 -16.16 2.20
C ILE A 604 6.92 -17.59 2.27
N ASN A 605 6.36 -18.43 3.15
CA ASN A 605 6.73 -19.84 3.38
C ASN A 605 8.18 -20.01 3.91
N GLY A 606 8.58 -21.28 4.09
CA GLY A 606 9.93 -21.65 4.50
C GLY A 606 9.91 -22.48 5.78
N TYR A 607 11.06 -22.56 6.47
CA TYR A 607 11.14 -23.12 7.81
C TYR A 607 10.99 -21.99 8.83
N GLU A 608 9.81 -21.90 9.44
CA GLU A 608 9.45 -20.85 10.39
C GLU A 608 9.29 -21.41 11.79
N GLU A 609 9.50 -20.60 12.81
CA GLU A 609 9.18 -20.95 14.19
C GLU A 609 8.43 -19.82 14.88
N TYR A 610 7.58 -20.23 15.81
CA TYR A 610 6.68 -19.35 16.54
C TYR A 610 6.75 -19.67 18.04
N SER A 611 6.49 -18.66 18.87
CA SER A 611 6.44 -18.76 20.33
C SER A 611 5.03 -18.78 20.91
N GLY A 612 4.00 -18.84 20.06
CA GLY A 612 2.60 -18.95 20.45
C GLY A 612 1.79 -19.84 19.51
N THR A 613 0.53 -20.05 19.89
CA THR A 613 -0.42 -20.88 19.14
C THR A 613 -1.01 -20.18 17.91
N GLU A 614 -0.91 -18.85 17.86
CA GLU A 614 -1.38 -18.02 16.75
C GLU A 614 -0.40 -18.04 15.56
N TYR A 615 -0.94 -17.95 14.34
CA TYR A 615 -0.16 -17.81 13.11
C TYR A 615 0.61 -16.48 13.12
N ARG A 616 1.93 -16.53 12.91
CA ARG A 616 2.85 -15.38 12.99
C ARG A 616 2.95 -14.70 14.36
N SER A 617 2.84 -15.48 15.43
CA SER A 617 3.30 -15.04 16.75
C SER A 617 4.83 -14.87 16.77
N ALA A 618 5.34 -14.21 17.82
CA ALA A 618 6.76 -13.83 17.91
C ALA A 618 7.70 -15.04 17.72
N GLY A 619 8.83 -14.83 17.05
CA GLY A 619 9.82 -15.82 16.65
C GLY A 619 10.01 -15.92 15.14
N CYS A 620 9.04 -15.47 14.33
CA CYS A 620 9.02 -15.68 12.89
C CYS A 620 9.45 -14.47 12.04
N LEU A 621 9.46 -13.26 12.63
CA LEU A 621 9.80 -12.01 11.92
C LEU A 621 10.96 -11.26 12.59
N GLU A 622 11.23 -11.57 13.86
CA GLU A 622 12.25 -10.95 14.68
C GLU A 622 13.63 -11.22 14.12
N GLU A 623 14.53 -10.26 14.30
CA GLU A 623 15.93 -10.42 13.93
C GLU A 623 16.65 -11.31 14.94
N TYR A 624 17.37 -12.30 14.44
CA TYR A 624 18.18 -13.20 15.24
C TYR A 624 19.63 -12.80 15.13
N ASN A 625 20.29 -12.69 16.28
CA ASN A 625 21.74 -12.55 16.37
C ASN A 625 22.39 -13.91 16.16
N VAL A 626 23.45 -13.94 15.36
CA VAL A 626 24.33 -15.11 15.25
C VAL A 626 25.25 -15.13 16.45
N ILE A 627 25.02 -16.07 17.36
CA ILE A 627 25.78 -16.22 18.62
C ILE A 627 27.05 -17.01 18.40
N GLN A 628 26.99 -18.05 17.57
CA GLN A 628 28.12 -18.89 17.20
C GLN A 628 27.98 -19.32 15.75
N ARG A 629 29.10 -19.30 15.02
CA ARG A 629 29.18 -19.77 13.65
C ARG A 629 30.53 -20.42 13.44
N ASP A 630 30.53 -21.73 13.30
CA ASP A 630 31.73 -22.50 13.06
C ASP A 630 31.76 -22.85 11.56
N LEU A 631 32.60 -22.12 10.81
CA LEU A 631 32.86 -22.36 9.39
C LEU A 631 34.29 -22.85 9.22
N GLU A 632 34.46 -23.87 8.38
CA GLU A 632 35.72 -24.58 8.13
C GLU A 632 37.00 -23.75 8.31
N HIS A 633 37.66 -23.93 9.46
CA HIS A 633 39.12 -23.96 9.56
C HIS A 633 39.48 -25.25 10.31
N ALA A 634 40.08 -26.21 9.60
CA ALA A 634 40.69 -27.40 10.18
C ALA A 634 39.76 -28.33 11.01
N GLY A 635 38.69 -28.83 10.40
CA GLY A 635 38.18 -30.17 10.75
C GLY A 635 36.99 -30.27 11.72
N GLU A 636 36.33 -29.18 12.10
CA GLU A 636 35.18 -29.14 13.01
C GLU A 636 33.81 -29.16 12.27
N GLU A 637 32.72 -29.41 13.00
CA GLU A 637 31.32 -29.48 12.53
C GLU A 637 30.82 -28.12 12.00
N GLU A 638 30.00 -28.09 10.94
CA GLU A 638 29.31 -26.85 10.56
C GLU A 638 28.08 -26.65 11.45
N SER A 639 28.14 -25.64 12.31
CA SER A 639 27.05 -25.28 13.21
C SER A 639 26.75 -23.79 13.18
N LEU A 640 25.47 -23.46 13.37
CA LEU A 640 24.97 -22.09 13.47
C LEU A 640 24.03 -21.98 14.66
N LEU A 641 24.40 -21.14 15.62
CA LEU A 641 23.57 -20.80 16.78
C LEU A 641 23.02 -19.39 16.61
N LEU A 642 21.70 -19.26 16.64
CA LEU A 642 20.96 -18.02 16.46
C LEU A 642 20.09 -17.73 17.69
N GLU A 643 19.92 -16.45 18.04
CA GLU A 643 19.01 -16.01 19.10
C GLU A 643 18.21 -14.77 18.71
N GLY A 644 16.89 -14.85 18.77
CA GLY A 644 15.96 -13.74 18.58
C GLY A 644 15.27 -13.38 19.90
N ASP A 645 15.19 -12.08 20.21
CA ASP A 645 14.36 -11.61 21.33
C ASP A 645 12.90 -11.60 20.90
N ILE A 646 12.07 -12.39 21.57
CA ILE A 646 10.64 -12.56 21.28
C ILE A 646 9.75 -11.84 22.29
N GLY A 647 10.33 -10.91 23.06
CA GLY A 647 9.65 -10.03 24.00
C GLY A 647 9.29 -10.67 25.33
N GLY A 648 9.10 -9.84 26.36
CA GLY A 648 8.73 -10.30 27.70
C GLY A 648 9.85 -11.03 28.45
N GLY A 649 11.11 -10.77 28.07
CA GLY A 649 12.29 -11.40 28.68
C GLY A 649 12.61 -12.79 28.16
N LEU A 650 12.03 -13.18 27.03
CA LEU A 650 12.15 -14.47 26.39
C LEU A 650 13.02 -14.40 25.14
N ILE A 651 13.87 -15.41 24.96
CA ILE A 651 14.72 -15.57 23.77
C ILE A 651 14.33 -16.86 23.07
N LEU A 652 14.10 -16.80 21.76
CA LEU A 652 14.03 -17.99 20.93
C LEU A 652 15.43 -18.27 20.39
N GLN A 653 16.00 -19.40 20.79
CA GLN A 653 17.32 -19.85 20.39
C GLN A 653 17.17 -21.02 19.42
N ARG A 654 17.92 -21.00 18.33
CA ARG A 654 17.95 -22.05 17.30
C ARG A 654 19.37 -22.47 17.01
N GLN A 655 19.67 -23.75 17.13
CA GLN A 655 20.93 -24.34 16.73
C GLN A 655 20.71 -25.24 15.52
N ILE A 656 21.44 -25.00 14.44
CA ILE A 656 21.43 -25.82 13.22
C ILE A 656 22.81 -26.45 13.10
N THR A 657 22.87 -27.77 13.04
CA THR A 657 24.14 -28.52 12.98
C THR A 657 24.09 -29.54 11.85
N ILE A 658 25.15 -29.63 11.05
CA ILE A 658 25.36 -30.71 10.09
C ILE A 658 26.50 -31.60 10.63
N PRO A 659 26.20 -32.74 11.27
CA PRO A 659 27.20 -33.60 11.88
C PRO A 659 28.13 -34.21 10.83
N LYS A 660 29.44 -34.14 11.07
CA LYS A 660 30.45 -34.67 10.14
C LYS A 660 30.51 -36.20 10.15
N ASP A 661 30.20 -36.82 11.28
CA ASP A 661 30.15 -38.27 11.47
C ASP A 661 28.91 -38.90 10.83
N ASN A 662 27.90 -38.11 10.48
CA ASN A 662 26.72 -38.53 9.75
C ASN A 662 26.27 -37.49 8.70
N PRO A 663 26.96 -37.43 7.54
CA PRO A 663 26.73 -36.38 6.53
C PRO A 663 25.35 -36.43 5.86
N LYS A 664 24.57 -37.50 6.09
CA LYS A 664 23.24 -37.71 5.53
C LYS A 664 22.16 -36.90 6.24
N VAL A 665 22.48 -36.34 7.40
CA VAL A 665 21.51 -35.72 8.31
C VAL A 665 21.94 -34.31 8.66
N PHE A 666 20.98 -33.41 8.84
CA PHE A 666 21.19 -32.19 9.62
C PHE A 666 20.14 -32.10 10.73
N GLN A 667 20.53 -31.49 11.84
CA GLN A 667 19.76 -31.36 13.06
C GLN A 667 19.40 -29.90 13.31
N ILE A 668 18.20 -29.66 13.83
CA ILE A 668 17.74 -28.37 14.33
C ILE A 668 17.27 -28.55 15.77
N GLU A 669 17.84 -27.77 16.68
CA GLU A 669 17.42 -27.68 18.07
C GLU A 669 16.90 -26.27 18.36
N SER A 670 15.64 -26.20 18.76
CA SER A 670 14.96 -24.93 18.99
C SER A 670 14.47 -24.86 20.42
N CYS A 671 14.65 -23.70 21.06
CA CYS A 671 14.44 -23.53 22.48
C CYS A 671 13.88 -22.14 22.81
N ILE A 672 12.87 -22.06 23.68
CA ILE A 672 12.44 -20.80 24.28
C ILE A 672 13.06 -20.69 25.67
N LEU A 673 14.01 -19.76 25.81
CA LEU A 673 14.78 -19.47 27.01
C LEU A 673 14.22 -18.27 27.77
N VAL A 674 14.33 -18.30 29.09
CA VAL A 674 13.97 -17.18 29.97
C VAL A 674 15.22 -16.43 30.42
N ARG A 675 15.39 -15.17 30.03
CA ARG A 675 16.52 -14.33 30.49
C ARG A 675 16.14 -13.41 31.64
N ASN A 676 15.19 -12.51 31.40
CA ASN A 676 14.82 -11.41 32.29
C ASN A 676 13.30 -11.26 32.39
N VAL A 677 12.64 -12.07 33.21
CA VAL A 677 11.21 -11.92 33.50
C VAL A 677 10.98 -10.89 34.62
N GLY A 678 9.86 -10.16 34.56
CA GLY A 678 9.58 -9.04 35.46
C GLY A 678 9.55 -9.41 36.95
N ALA A 679 9.91 -8.45 37.80
CA ALA A 679 9.89 -8.62 39.26
C ALA A 679 8.46 -9.00 39.74
N GLY A 680 8.35 -10.12 40.48
CA GLY A 680 7.06 -10.66 40.95
C GLY A 680 6.54 -11.89 40.20
N SER A 681 7.19 -12.32 39.11
CA SER A 681 6.81 -13.49 38.29
C SER A 681 7.23 -14.86 38.86
N GLY A 682 7.99 -14.88 39.96
CA GLY A 682 8.55 -16.13 40.53
C GLY A 682 9.54 -16.86 39.62
N GLY A 683 10.06 -16.21 38.56
CA GLY A 683 11.00 -16.81 37.61
C GLY A 683 10.36 -17.51 36.40
N PHE A 684 9.03 -17.47 36.28
CA PHE A 684 8.28 -18.04 35.16
C PHE A 684 7.86 -16.97 34.14
N SER A 685 7.74 -17.39 32.88
CA SER A 685 7.26 -16.53 31.78
C SER A 685 5.74 -16.47 31.68
N ARG A 686 5.24 -15.70 30.71
CA ARG A 686 3.90 -15.88 30.15
C ARG A 686 3.73 -17.28 29.53
N LEU A 687 2.49 -17.68 29.26
CA LEU A 687 2.21 -18.88 28.44
C LEU A 687 2.87 -18.71 27.07
N VAL A 688 3.60 -19.75 26.65
CA VAL A 688 4.28 -19.83 25.37
C VAL A 688 4.15 -21.23 24.81
N CYS A 689 4.25 -21.35 23.48
CA CYS A 689 4.24 -22.60 22.75
C CYS A 689 5.30 -22.51 21.67
N LEU A 690 6.32 -23.37 21.70
CA LEU A 690 7.28 -23.49 20.62
C LEU A 690 6.64 -24.29 19.48
N ARG A 691 6.48 -23.67 18.32
CA ARG A 691 5.87 -24.27 17.15
C ARG A 691 6.82 -24.16 15.97
N VAL A 692 7.18 -25.31 15.41
CA VAL A 692 8.05 -25.47 14.23
C VAL A 692 7.16 -25.68 13.01
N HIS A 693 7.31 -24.84 11.99
CA HIS A 693 6.43 -24.76 10.82
C HIS A 693 7.26 -24.78 9.52
N PRO A 694 7.71 -25.95 9.06
CA PRO A 694 8.33 -26.11 7.76
C PRO A 694 7.27 -26.21 6.65
N THR A 695 7.49 -25.50 5.55
CA THR A 695 6.67 -25.58 4.34
C THR A 695 7.48 -26.27 3.23
N PHE A 696 7.11 -27.50 2.87
CA PHE A 696 7.78 -28.25 1.81
C PHE A 696 7.09 -28.05 0.46
N SER A 697 7.89 -27.97 -0.60
CA SER A 697 7.43 -27.89 -1.98
C SER A 697 7.23 -29.29 -2.57
N LEU A 698 6.08 -29.53 -3.19
CA LEU A 698 5.73 -30.80 -3.82
C LEU A 698 5.90 -30.69 -5.34
N LEU A 699 6.69 -31.59 -5.94
CA LEU A 699 6.83 -31.65 -7.40
C LEU A 699 5.69 -32.45 -8.03
N HIS A 700 5.29 -33.54 -7.38
CA HIS A 700 4.21 -34.41 -7.80
C HIS A 700 3.15 -34.50 -6.68
N PRO A 701 2.33 -33.45 -6.46
CA PRO A 701 1.41 -33.41 -5.33
C PRO A 701 0.47 -34.62 -5.27
N THR A 702 0.00 -35.12 -6.41
CA THR A 702 -0.90 -36.28 -6.49
C THR A 702 -0.23 -37.62 -6.19
N GLU A 703 1.10 -37.67 -6.23
CA GLU A 703 1.92 -38.88 -6.02
C GLU A 703 2.76 -38.76 -4.74
N SER A 704 2.47 -37.74 -3.91
CA SER A 704 3.13 -37.50 -2.64
C SER A 704 2.19 -37.75 -1.47
N PHE A 705 2.69 -38.35 -0.39
CA PHE A 705 1.92 -38.60 0.82
C PHE A 705 2.83 -38.61 2.06
N ILE A 706 2.23 -38.45 3.24
CA ILE A 706 2.95 -38.57 4.52
C ILE A 706 2.71 -39.95 5.11
N ALA A 707 3.77 -40.60 5.60
CA ALA A 707 3.67 -41.89 6.29
C ALA A 707 4.37 -41.85 7.65
N PHE A 708 3.76 -42.50 8.65
CA PHE A 708 4.37 -42.70 9.98
C PHE A 708 3.72 -43.83 10.78
N THR A 709 4.39 -44.23 11.86
CA THR A 709 3.81 -45.12 12.88
C THR A 709 3.49 -44.31 14.13
N SER A 710 2.23 -44.31 14.56
CA SER A 710 1.81 -43.63 15.79
C SER A 710 2.34 -44.33 17.05
N ILE A 711 2.33 -43.64 18.19
CA ILE A 711 2.74 -44.19 19.50
C ILE A 711 1.99 -45.47 19.86
N ASN A 712 0.70 -45.60 19.50
CA ASN A 712 -0.09 -46.81 19.70
C ASN A 712 0.26 -47.97 18.74
N GLY A 713 1.23 -47.80 17.84
CA GLY A 713 1.65 -48.78 16.84
C GLY A 713 0.82 -48.80 15.56
N SER A 714 -0.20 -47.94 15.42
CA SER A 714 -0.95 -47.82 14.16
C SER A 714 -0.11 -47.15 13.07
N LYS A 715 -0.20 -47.66 11.84
CA LYS A 715 0.44 -47.07 10.67
C LYS A 715 -0.51 -46.08 10.01
N GLN A 716 -0.03 -44.89 9.70
CA GLN A 716 -0.79 -43.81 9.08
C GLN A 716 -0.21 -43.52 7.70
N GLU A 717 -1.09 -43.35 6.73
CA GLU A 717 -0.79 -42.80 5.40
C GLU A 717 -1.76 -41.63 5.15
N VAL A 718 -1.23 -40.43 4.96
CA VAL A 718 -2.00 -39.20 4.84
C VAL A 718 -1.76 -38.62 3.46
N TRP A 719 -2.82 -38.57 2.66
CA TRP A 719 -2.81 -38.06 1.31
C TRP A 719 -3.25 -36.59 1.27
N PRO A 720 -2.90 -35.81 0.22
CA PRO A 720 -3.30 -34.42 0.08
C PRO A 720 -4.80 -34.16 0.18
N GLU A 721 -5.61 -35.13 -0.25
CA GLU A 721 -7.07 -35.09 -0.21
C GLU A 721 -7.63 -35.06 1.22
N SER A 722 -6.84 -35.50 2.21
CA SER A 722 -7.24 -35.51 3.62
C SER A 722 -7.28 -34.12 4.25
N GLY A 723 -6.79 -33.07 3.57
CA GLY A 723 -6.78 -31.70 4.09
C GLY A 723 -5.96 -31.58 5.39
N GLU A 724 -6.40 -30.73 6.31
CA GLU A 724 -5.71 -30.54 7.59
C GLU A 724 -5.94 -31.71 8.55
N GLN A 725 -4.87 -32.23 9.15
CA GLN A 725 -4.90 -33.36 10.09
C GLN A 725 -4.08 -33.05 11.34
N LEU A 726 -4.68 -33.24 12.51
CA LEU A 726 -4.06 -33.00 13.81
C LEU A 726 -3.85 -34.33 14.56
N TYR A 727 -2.65 -34.54 15.10
CA TYR A 727 -2.28 -35.74 15.85
C TYR A 727 -1.81 -35.38 17.27
N GLU A 728 -2.45 -35.99 18.26
CA GLU A 728 -2.21 -35.76 19.70
C GLU A 728 -2.25 -37.08 20.48
N GLY A 729 -1.61 -37.09 21.66
CA GLY A 729 -1.60 -38.26 22.56
C GLY A 729 -1.09 -39.52 21.87
N ASN A 730 -1.82 -40.62 21.98
CA ASN A 730 -1.41 -41.93 21.44
C ASN A 730 -1.41 -42.02 19.90
N LEU A 731 -1.94 -41.00 19.20
CA LEU A 731 -1.97 -40.92 17.74
C LEU A 731 -0.80 -40.13 17.15
N LEU A 732 -0.02 -39.44 17.98
CA LEU A 732 1.22 -38.76 17.58
C LEU A 732 2.15 -39.71 16.83
N PRO A 733 2.90 -39.23 15.81
CA PRO A 733 4.00 -40.00 15.24
C PRO A 733 5.00 -40.38 16.33
N ASN A 734 5.45 -41.64 16.33
CA ASN A 734 6.40 -42.16 17.31
C ASN A 734 7.84 -41.71 17.01
N GLY A 735 8.04 -40.40 16.96
CA GLY A 735 9.34 -39.75 16.79
C GLY A 735 9.84 -39.71 15.36
N GLU A 736 9.03 -40.13 14.39
CA GLU A 736 9.38 -40.13 12.97
C GLU A 736 8.12 -40.00 12.10
N TRP A 737 8.20 -39.15 11.08
CA TRP A 737 7.29 -39.13 9.94
C TRP A 737 8.03 -38.80 8.65
N MET A 738 7.50 -39.25 7.52
CA MET A 738 8.18 -39.23 6.22
C MET A 738 7.28 -38.61 5.15
N LEU A 739 7.80 -37.66 4.39
CA LEU A 739 7.19 -37.16 3.15
C LEU A 739 7.74 -37.94 1.97
N ILE A 740 6.90 -38.75 1.35
CA ILE A 740 7.25 -39.65 0.25
C ILE A 740 6.78 -39.05 -1.07
N ASP A 741 7.65 -39.00 -2.08
CA ASP A 741 7.30 -38.69 -3.48
C ASP A 741 7.58 -39.93 -4.34
N LYS A 742 6.52 -40.62 -4.77
CA LYS A 742 6.63 -41.89 -5.52
C LYS A 742 7.27 -41.72 -6.89
N CYS A 743 7.06 -40.57 -7.53
CA CYS A 743 7.62 -40.31 -8.86
C CYS A 743 9.12 -40.10 -8.81
N LEU A 744 9.62 -39.50 -7.73
CA LEU A 744 11.05 -39.31 -7.51
C LEU A 744 11.73 -40.55 -6.92
N GLY A 745 10.98 -41.45 -6.29
CA GLY A 745 11.56 -42.56 -5.51
C GLY A 745 12.34 -42.04 -4.31
N LEU A 746 11.90 -40.94 -3.71
CA LEU A 746 12.57 -40.29 -2.58
C LEU A 746 11.61 -40.11 -1.40
N GLU A 747 12.13 -40.29 -0.19
CA GLU A 747 11.46 -39.93 1.06
C GLU A 747 12.29 -38.93 1.87
N LEU A 748 11.67 -37.84 2.31
CA LEU A 748 12.20 -36.90 3.29
C LEU A 748 11.72 -37.30 4.67
N ILE A 749 12.63 -37.80 5.50
CA ILE A 749 12.35 -38.28 6.84
C ILE A 749 12.63 -37.16 7.83
N ASN A 750 11.67 -36.87 8.72
CA ASN A 750 11.90 -36.03 9.88
C ASN A 750 11.78 -36.85 11.16
N ARG A 751 12.87 -36.93 11.94
CA ARG A 751 12.91 -37.58 13.26
C ARG A 751 12.96 -36.54 14.35
N PHE A 752 12.16 -36.69 15.40
CA PHE A 752 12.06 -35.74 16.49
C PHE A 752 11.92 -36.42 17.84
N ASN A 753 12.31 -35.72 18.91
CA ASN A 753 12.13 -36.23 20.26
C ASN A 753 10.65 -36.16 20.67
N VAL A 754 9.99 -37.32 20.80
CA VAL A 754 8.56 -37.41 21.17
C VAL A 754 8.26 -36.72 22.50
N SER A 755 9.19 -36.72 23.45
CA SER A 755 8.99 -36.06 24.76
C SER A 755 8.95 -34.53 24.67
N ASN A 756 9.30 -33.95 23.52
CA ASN A 756 9.33 -32.51 23.26
C ASN A 756 8.12 -32.03 22.45
N VAL A 757 7.34 -32.95 21.89
CA VAL A 757 6.24 -32.66 20.97
C VAL A 757 4.92 -33.07 21.61
N TYR A 758 4.04 -32.09 21.80
CA TYR A 758 2.70 -32.27 22.34
C TYR A 758 1.67 -32.60 21.25
N LYS A 759 1.82 -31.98 20.07
CA LYS A 759 0.95 -32.20 18.91
C LYS A 759 1.69 -32.04 17.59
N CYS A 760 1.26 -32.77 16.57
CA CYS A 760 1.72 -32.63 15.19
C CYS A 760 0.57 -32.19 14.28
N LEU A 761 0.84 -31.30 13.34
CA LEU A 761 -0.16 -30.84 12.35
C LEU A 761 0.36 -31.11 10.93
N ILE A 762 -0.48 -31.70 10.09
CA ILE A 762 -0.27 -31.81 8.65
C ILE A 762 -1.26 -30.87 7.96
N HIS A 763 -0.79 -29.93 7.16
CA HIS A 763 -1.64 -29.05 6.37
C HIS A 763 -1.20 -29.06 4.90
N TRP A 764 -2.10 -29.47 4.00
CA TRP A 764 -1.85 -29.53 2.57
C TRP A 764 -2.28 -28.24 1.86
N GLY A 765 -1.35 -27.61 1.15
CA GLY A 765 -1.59 -26.44 0.29
C GLY A 765 -1.62 -26.81 -1.20
N ARG A 766 -1.77 -25.80 -2.07
CA ARG A 766 -1.66 -25.98 -3.53
C ARG A 766 -0.20 -26.17 -3.95
N GLY A 767 0.25 -27.42 -3.95
CA GLY A 767 1.63 -27.78 -4.32
C GLY A 767 2.64 -27.69 -3.16
N THR A 768 2.16 -27.60 -1.92
CA THR A 768 2.99 -27.56 -0.71
C THR A 768 2.38 -28.40 0.41
N VAL A 769 3.19 -28.75 1.40
CA VAL A 769 2.73 -29.38 2.65
C VAL A 769 3.46 -28.81 3.86
N ASN A 770 2.73 -28.55 4.92
CA ASN A 770 3.25 -28.14 6.22
C ASN A 770 3.25 -29.32 7.17
N LEU A 771 4.39 -29.56 7.81
CA LEU A 771 4.60 -30.64 8.79
C LEU A 771 5.03 -30.05 10.12
N GLU A 772 4.06 -29.63 10.92
CA GLU A 772 4.33 -28.86 12.13
C GLU A 772 4.57 -29.72 13.36
N LEU A 773 5.51 -29.30 14.20
CA LEU A 773 5.76 -29.84 15.54
C LEU A 773 5.47 -28.76 16.56
N TRP A 774 4.68 -29.07 17.58
CA TRP A 774 4.28 -28.12 18.61
C TRP A 774 4.66 -28.66 19.98
N SER A 775 5.22 -27.80 20.83
CA SER A 775 5.39 -28.09 22.25
C SER A 775 4.06 -27.98 22.98
N GLU A 776 4.05 -28.36 24.26
CA GLU A 776 2.96 -28.00 25.16
C GLU A 776 2.92 -26.47 25.33
N GLU A 777 1.72 -25.89 25.45
CA GLU A 777 1.55 -24.49 25.82
C GLU A 777 1.63 -24.35 27.34
N ARG A 778 2.75 -23.79 27.82
CA ARG A 778 2.98 -23.62 29.27
C ARG A 778 3.94 -22.46 29.55
N PRO A 779 4.03 -21.99 30.80
CA PRO A 779 5.10 -21.08 31.20
C PRO A 779 6.47 -21.76 31.09
N ALA A 780 7.47 -21.03 30.59
CA ALA A 780 8.87 -21.43 30.60
C ALA A 780 9.59 -20.84 31.82
N SER A 781 10.67 -21.49 32.27
CA SER A 781 11.62 -20.95 33.26
C SER A 781 13.05 -21.23 32.82
N LYS A 782 14.05 -20.70 33.54
CA LYS A 782 15.47 -21.01 33.30
C LYS A 782 15.77 -22.50 33.45
N GLU A 783 15.10 -23.16 34.40
CA GLU A 783 15.25 -24.57 34.73
C GLU A 783 14.37 -25.48 33.85
N SER A 784 13.30 -24.95 33.25
CA SER A 784 12.35 -25.69 32.42
C SER A 784 12.00 -24.93 31.13
N PRO A 785 12.95 -24.78 30.19
CA PRO A 785 12.67 -24.19 28.89
C PRO A 785 11.75 -25.10 28.04
N LEU A 786 11.12 -24.53 27.01
CA LEU A 786 10.48 -25.32 25.95
C LEU A 786 11.52 -25.65 24.89
N ARG A 787 11.55 -26.90 24.44
CA ARG A 787 12.52 -27.38 23.44
C ARG A 787 11.81 -28.25 22.42
N ILE A 788 12.24 -28.16 21.16
CA ILE A 788 11.95 -29.12 20.09
C ILE A 788 13.28 -29.43 19.41
N SER A 789 13.67 -30.70 19.40
CA SER A 789 14.86 -31.17 18.69
C SER A 789 14.42 -32.18 17.63
N HIS A 790 14.84 -31.93 16.39
CA HIS A 790 14.53 -32.79 15.26
C HIS A 790 15.63 -32.77 14.20
N GLN A 791 15.58 -33.73 13.28
CA GLN A 791 16.57 -33.90 12.24
C GLN A 791 15.94 -34.38 10.94
N TYR A 792 16.59 -34.09 9.82
CA TYR A 792 16.12 -34.48 8.49
C TYR A 792 17.13 -35.38 7.77
N GLU A 793 16.63 -36.39 7.08
CA GLU A 793 17.39 -37.31 6.23
C GLU A 793 16.60 -37.52 4.92
N VAL A 794 17.29 -37.75 3.81
CA VAL A 794 16.64 -38.20 2.56
C VAL A 794 17.08 -39.63 2.25
N ARG A 795 16.13 -40.48 1.86
CA ARG A 795 16.39 -41.85 1.39
C ARG A 795 15.78 -42.09 0.01
N GLU A 796 16.42 -42.98 -0.73
CA GLU A 796 15.87 -43.55 -1.96
C GLU A 796 14.99 -44.77 -1.62
N ILE A 797 13.87 -44.92 -2.35
CA ILE A 797 12.82 -45.93 -2.15
C ILE A 797 12.97 -47.09 -3.14
#